data_AF-A0A068UYU2-F1
#
_entry.id   AF-A0A068UYU2-F1
#
_cell.length_a   1.000
_cell.length_b   1.000
_cell.length_c   1.000
_cell.angle_alpha   90.00
_cell.angle_beta   90.00
_cell.angle_gamma   90.00
#
_symmetry.space_group_name_H-M   'P 1'
#
loop_
_entity.id
_entity.type
_entity.pdbx_description
1 polymer ?
#
loop_
_entity_poly.entity_id
_entity_poly.type
_entity_poly.pdbx_seq_one_letter_code
_entity_poly.pdbx_strand_id
1 'polypeptide(L)'
;MKNSEDEQKEEFLREFGDDYGYKSAPKNIDQLRATEFKRLAGVVYLDHAGATLYSEAQLESVFKDLNSNLYANPHSQSSCSLNTSDRVGEARTQVLDYFNASSREYSVIFTSGATAALKLVGESFPWSSQSCFMYSMENHNSVLGIREYALNQGAAALAVDVEQTADYRNSRGTNSAIRLFRHHELRRSDRGLSKEDPTGNVYNLFAFPSECNFSGTRFNLDLVKLIKEDSHNALEGSTYSRGCWMVLIDAAKGGATEPPDLSKHKADFVVISFYKIFGYPTGLGALIVRNETAKLLKKTYFSGGTVAASVADSDFVKRRAGVEEIFEDGTISYLSIASILHGFRILNTLTMSAISRHTTSLATFVRKTLSAMKHENGTHVCTLYGANSSKVLFEGMGPIVSFNLRRPDGSWFGYREVEKLASLAGIQLRTGCFCNPGACAKYLGLSHSDLLSNFEAGHVCWDDHDVLCGKPTGAVRASFGYMSTFEDASNFVNFIKASFVSLPSRTPGVNTLRGTTISPAIEGIGRANPRLKSISIYPIKSCLGFSVSSWPLTTTGRLLHDREWLLRSTSGEILTQKKVPDMCHITTLIDLDLGILFVESPRCKEKLQIKLKSDFPVGKDEVNIHPQRYEVEVYHDEIDSWFSDAVGRPCTLLRCSGQQGYACSNRNRISRLCKDLETKMNFVNEAQFLLVSEESVNDLNARLRSNVQHHFDGELIQVSTSRFRPNLVVCGGEAYAEDGWRSLRIGKTEFISLGGCNRCQMINLSFQGGKVQRSNEPLATLAEYRRTKGKITFGILLRHDDSTGKHSDAWLHVGEEIRASLA
;
A
#
# COMPACT_ATOMS: atom_id res chain seq x y z
N MET A 1 22.73 -11.89 -32.85
CA MET A 1 21.93 -12.60 -31.82
C MET A 1 20.74 -11.71 -31.53
N LYS A 2 19.49 -12.17 -31.75
CA LYS A 2 18.31 -11.41 -31.33
C LYS A 2 18.36 -11.25 -29.81
N ASN A 3 17.86 -10.13 -29.28
CA ASN A 3 17.85 -9.89 -27.84
C ASN A 3 16.87 -10.89 -27.19
N SER A 4 17.20 -11.46 -26.01
CA SER A 4 16.36 -12.48 -25.36
C SER A 4 14.92 -12.01 -25.08
N GLU A 5 14.72 -10.69 -25.01
CA GLU A 5 13.42 -10.06 -24.80
C GLU A 5 12.58 -10.03 -26.09
N ASP A 6 13.21 -9.86 -27.26
CA ASP A 6 12.53 -9.90 -28.56
C ASP A 6 11.95 -11.30 -28.82
N GLU A 7 12.68 -12.35 -28.43
CA GLU A 7 12.22 -13.74 -28.55
C GLU A 7 11.00 -14.03 -27.65
N GLN A 8 11.00 -13.52 -26.41
CA GLN A 8 9.84 -13.63 -25.51
C GLN A 8 8.63 -12.87 -26.05
N LYS A 9 8.84 -11.69 -26.64
CA LYS A 9 7.76 -10.92 -27.26
C LYS A 9 7.20 -11.63 -28.49
N GLU A 10 8.04 -12.21 -29.34
CA GLU A 10 7.60 -13.01 -30.48
C GLU A 10 6.78 -14.25 -30.04
N GLU A 11 7.22 -14.94 -28.99
CA GLU A 11 6.47 -16.06 -28.43
C GLU A 11 5.12 -15.63 -27.83
N PHE A 12 5.10 -14.53 -27.07
CA PHE A 12 3.86 -13.96 -26.53
C PHE A 12 2.89 -13.56 -27.63
N LEU A 13 3.36 -12.90 -28.69
CA LEU A 13 2.51 -12.50 -29.82
C LEU A 13 2.03 -13.70 -30.65
N ARG A 14 2.81 -14.77 -30.72
CA ARG A 14 2.37 -16.03 -31.35
C ARG A 14 1.25 -16.70 -30.57
N GLU A 15 1.27 -16.62 -29.23
CA GLU A 15 0.23 -17.22 -28.38
C GLU A 15 -1.01 -16.32 -28.22
N PHE A 16 -0.81 -15.02 -28.01
CA PHE A 16 -1.87 -14.08 -27.63
C PHE A 16 -2.10 -12.96 -28.62
N GLY A 17 -1.46 -12.96 -29.79
CA GLY A 17 -1.49 -11.83 -30.72
C GLY A 17 -2.87 -11.42 -31.21
N ASP A 18 -3.86 -12.32 -31.19
CA ASP A 18 -5.26 -12.01 -31.54
C ASP A 18 -6.07 -11.41 -30.39
N ASP A 19 -5.63 -11.64 -29.15
CA ASP A 19 -6.26 -11.15 -27.93
C ASP A 19 -5.56 -9.92 -27.35
N TYR A 20 -4.27 -9.73 -27.66
CA TYR A 20 -3.45 -8.65 -27.16
C TYR A 20 -3.61 -7.35 -27.96
N GLY A 21 -4.03 -6.30 -27.26
CA GLY A 21 -4.13 -4.95 -27.78
C GLY A 21 -5.45 -4.68 -28.49
N TYR A 22 -5.50 -3.60 -29.27
CA TYR A 22 -6.76 -3.06 -29.82
C TYR A 22 -6.70 -2.90 -31.33
N LYS A 23 -6.70 -4.02 -32.07
CA LYS A 23 -6.58 -4.04 -33.54
C LYS A 23 -7.69 -3.26 -34.25
N SER A 24 -8.89 -3.23 -33.67
CA SER A 24 -10.07 -2.54 -34.22
C SER A 24 -10.23 -1.10 -33.73
N ALA A 25 -9.39 -0.63 -32.81
CA ALA A 25 -9.48 0.72 -32.26
C ALA A 25 -8.62 1.70 -33.09
N PRO A 26 -8.88 3.03 -33.01
CA PRO A 26 -8.12 4.05 -33.73
C PRO A 26 -6.62 4.09 -33.37
N LYS A 27 -6.27 3.63 -32.16
CA LYS A 27 -4.90 3.52 -31.67
C LYS A 27 -4.66 2.08 -31.23
N ASN A 28 -3.55 1.50 -31.66
CA ASN A 28 -3.08 0.25 -31.08
C ASN A 28 -2.57 0.47 -29.64
N ILE A 29 -2.23 -0.61 -28.93
CA ILE A 29 -1.82 -0.53 -27.52
C ILE A 29 -0.57 0.34 -27.31
N ASP A 30 0.44 0.24 -28.18
CA ASP A 30 1.69 0.99 -28.05
C ASP A 30 1.47 2.49 -28.30
N GLN A 31 0.65 2.83 -29.30
CA GLN A 31 0.23 4.20 -29.58
C GLN A 31 -0.62 4.79 -28.44
N LEU A 32 -1.54 4.01 -27.88
CA LEU A 32 -2.35 4.41 -26.73
C LEU A 32 -1.45 4.72 -25.53
N ARG A 33 -0.52 3.81 -25.21
CA ARG A 33 0.46 3.96 -24.12
C ARG A 33 1.29 5.22 -24.28
N ALA A 34 1.88 5.42 -25.46
CA ALA A 34 2.81 6.51 -25.74
C ALA A 34 2.11 7.88 -25.80
N THR A 35 0.87 7.95 -26.29
CA THR A 35 0.17 9.23 -26.48
C THR A 35 -0.68 9.65 -25.29
N GLU A 36 -1.26 8.71 -24.54
CA GLU A 36 -2.24 9.03 -23.49
C GLU A 36 -1.78 8.74 -22.05
N PHE A 37 -0.63 8.09 -21.89
CA PHE A 37 -0.06 7.72 -20.59
C PHE A 37 1.44 8.04 -20.49
N LYS A 38 1.87 9.19 -21.02
CA LYS A 38 3.29 9.60 -21.06
C LYS A 38 3.94 9.62 -19.67
N ARG A 39 3.15 9.95 -18.66
CA ARG A 39 3.55 9.95 -17.25
C ARG A 39 3.98 8.59 -16.68
N LEU A 40 3.79 7.50 -17.42
CA LEU A 40 4.28 6.18 -17.07
C LEU A 40 5.58 5.81 -17.80
N ALA A 41 6.21 6.74 -18.51
CA ALA A 41 7.55 6.53 -19.05
C ALA A 41 8.52 6.15 -17.91
N GLY A 42 9.20 5.01 -18.05
CA GLY A 42 10.11 4.47 -17.03
C GLY A 42 9.45 3.90 -15.77
N VAL A 43 8.10 3.78 -15.74
CA VAL A 43 7.36 3.27 -14.58
C VAL A 43 6.38 2.17 -14.99
N VAL A 44 6.52 1.00 -14.38
CA VAL A 44 5.60 -0.13 -14.54
C VAL A 44 4.53 -0.04 -13.46
N TYR A 45 3.28 0.22 -13.83
CA TYR A 45 2.17 0.34 -12.88
C TYR A 45 1.28 -0.90 -12.92
N LEU A 46 1.15 -1.59 -11.77
CA LEU A 46 0.45 -2.87 -11.62
C LEU A 46 -0.58 -2.86 -10.48
N ASP A 47 -1.03 -1.69 -9.99
CA ASP A 47 -2.14 -1.59 -9.01
C ASP A 47 -3.48 -1.17 -9.65
N HIS A 48 -3.74 -1.59 -10.89
CA HIS A 48 -4.99 -1.31 -11.61
C HIS A 48 -6.25 -1.84 -10.90
N ALA A 49 -6.14 -2.93 -10.13
CA ALA A 49 -7.25 -3.44 -9.32
C ALA A 49 -7.57 -2.55 -8.09
N GLY A 50 -6.58 -1.80 -7.59
CA GLY A 50 -6.75 -0.85 -6.50
C GLY A 50 -7.35 0.46 -7.00
N ALA A 51 -6.68 1.05 -7.99
CA ALA A 51 -7.09 2.23 -8.74
C ALA A 51 -6.50 2.16 -10.15
N THR A 52 -7.32 2.28 -11.19
CA THR A 52 -6.78 2.41 -12.55
C THR A 52 -6.46 3.87 -12.85
N LEU A 53 -5.88 4.14 -14.01
CA LEU A 53 -5.44 5.48 -14.40
C LEU A 53 -6.33 6.05 -15.50
N TYR A 54 -6.56 7.36 -15.43
CA TYR A 54 -7.23 8.15 -16.46
C TYR A 54 -6.32 8.41 -17.66
N SER A 55 -6.87 8.60 -18.85
CA SER A 55 -6.04 8.97 -20.00
C SER A 55 -5.85 10.49 -20.07
N GLU A 56 -4.76 10.98 -20.69
CA GLU A 56 -4.57 12.43 -20.94
C GLU A 56 -5.75 12.99 -21.76
N ALA A 57 -6.18 12.26 -22.80
CA ALA A 57 -7.32 12.64 -23.64
C ALA A 57 -8.65 12.70 -22.85
N GLN A 58 -8.81 11.85 -21.82
CA GLN A 58 -9.96 11.92 -20.92
C GLN A 58 -10.00 13.28 -20.20
N LEU A 59 -8.89 13.68 -19.58
CA LEU A 59 -8.82 14.93 -18.81
C LEU A 59 -8.92 16.16 -19.71
N GLU A 60 -8.30 16.14 -20.89
CA GLU A 60 -8.44 17.22 -21.88
C GLU A 60 -9.90 17.38 -22.31
N SER A 61 -10.61 16.27 -22.53
CA SER A 61 -12.03 16.29 -22.89
C SER A 61 -12.91 16.83 -21.76
N VAL A 62 -12.64 16.42 -20.51
CA VAL A 62 -13.34 16.94 -19.33
C VAL A 62 -13.09 18.43 -19.18
N PHE A 63 -11.83 18.86 -19.25
CA PHE A 63 -11.47 20.27 -19.13
C PHE A 63 -12.14 21.12 -20.20
N LYS A 64 -12.14 20.63 -21.45
CA LYS A 64 -12.85 21.28 -22.56
C LYS A 64 -14.35 21.37 -22.31
N ASP A 65 -14.99 20.30 -21.82
CA ASP A 65 -16.43 20.26 -21.52
C ASP A 65 -16.77 21.31 -20.45
N LEU A 66 -16.06 21.29 -19.33
CA LEU A 66 -16.27 22.20 -18.20
C LEU A 66 -15.98 23.67 -18.53
N ASN A 67 -15.03 23.94 -19.44
CA ASN A 67 -14.70 25.30 -19.87
C ASN A 67 -15.69 25.84 -20.92
N SER A 68 -16.32 24.95 -21.69
CA SER A 68 -17.23 25.35 -22.77
C SER A 68 -18.70 25.40 -22.33
N ASN A 69 -19.06 24.67 -21.27
CA ASN A 69 -20.43 24.53 -20.80
C ASN A 69 -20.63 25.12 -19.40
N LEU A 70 -21.73 25.87 -19.24
CA LEU A 70 -22.14 26.38 -17.93
C LEU A 70 -23.02 25.34 -17.23
N TYR A 71 -22.47 24.67 -16.22
CA TYR A 71 -23.21 23.79 -15.33
C TYR A 71 -23.54 24.51 -14.03
N ALA A 72 -24.83 24.51 -13.67
CA ALA A 72 -25.33 25.09 -12.43
C ALA A 72 -26.00 24.03 -11.55
N ASN A 73 -26.42 24.43 -10.34
CA ASN A 73 -27.14 23.56 -9.43
C ASN A 73 -28.40 22.98 -10.12
N PRO A 74 -28.55 21.64 -10.20
CA PRO A 74 -29.65 21.00 -10.92
C PRO A 74 -31.03 21.25 -10.29
N HIS A 75 -31.09 21.79 -9.06
CA HIS A 75 -32.36 22.08 -8.38
C HIS A 75 -32.95 23.46 -8.71
N SER A 76 -32.27 24.29 -9.52
CA SER A 76 -32.85 25.56 -10.00
C SER A 76 -33.60 25.38 -11.32
N GLN A 77 -34.48 26.32 -11.68
CA GLN A 77 -35.29 26.24 -12.91
C GLN A 77 -34.63 26.95 -14.12
N SER A 78 -33.36 27.31 -14.02
CA SER A 78 -32.63 28.02 -15.08
C SER A 78 -32.26 27.08 -16.25
N SER A 79 -32.00 27.63 -17.43
CA SER A 79 -31.57 26.85 -18.60
C SER A 79 -30.25 26.09 -18.36
N CYS A 80 -29.30 26.67 -17.63
CA CYS A 80 -28.05 26.00 -17.27
C CYS A 80 -28.26 24.88 -16.24
N SER A 81 -29.25 25.01 -15.35
CA SER A 81 -29.64 23.93 -14.43
C SER A 81 -30.30 22.76 -15.17
N LEU A 82 -31.14 23.03 -16.18
CA LEU A 82 -31.71 21.99 -17.04
C LEU A 82 -30.63 21.24 -17.80
N ASN A 83 -29.65 21.96 -18.38
CA ASN A 83 -28.50 21.34 -19.05
C ASN A 83 -27.68 20.44 -18.09
N THR A 84 -27.48 20.86 -16.83
CA THR A 84 -26.87 19.99 -15.81
C THR A 84 -27.69 18.71 -15.60
N SER A 85 -29.01 18.83 -15.45
CA SER A 85 -29.90 17.69 -15.24
C SER A 85 -29.90 16.72 -16.42
N ASP A 86 -29.94 17.26 -17.65
CA ASP A 86 -29.86 16.46 -18.89
C ASP A 86 -28.54 15.69 -18.96
N ARG A 87 -27.42 16.36 -18.62
CA ARG A 87 -26.09 15.74 -18.62
C ARG A 87 -25.95 14.64 -17.58
N VAL A 88 -26.55 14.82 -16.40
CA VAL A 88 -26.63 13.77 -15.37
C VAL A 88 -27.52 12.62 -15.86
N GLY A 89 -28.62 12.91 -16.54
CA GLY A 89 -29.49 11.90 -17.16
C GLY A 89 -28.75 11.05 -18.21
N GLU A 90 -27.99 11.69 -19.09
CA GLU A 90 -27.13 11.03 -20.07
C GLU A 90 -26.12 10.10 -19.39
N ALA A 91 -25.50 10.56 -18.30
CA ALA A 91 -24.58 9.76 -17.50
C ALA A 91 -25.26 8.52 -16.89
N ARG A 92 -26.52 8.61 -16.43
CA ARG A 92 -27.27 7.44 -15.93
C ARG A 92 -27.54 6.43 -17.04
N THR A 93 -28.00 6.90 -18.21
CA THR A 93 -28.24 6.04 -19.37
C THR A 93 -26.96 5.31 -19.78
N GLN A 94 -25.84 6.04 -19.87
CA GLN A 94 -24.55 5.44 -20.19
C GLN A 94 -24.12 4.36 -19.19
N VAL A 95 -24.39 4.55 -17.89
CA VAL A 95 -24.14 3.51 -16.88
C VAL A 95 -25.03 2.29 -17.10
N LEU A 96 -26.33 2.47 -17.34
CA LEU A 96 -27.24 1.35 -17.61
C LEU A 96 -26.83 0.56 -18.86
N ASP A 97 -26.49 1.25 -19.95
CA ASP A 97 -26.04 0.64 -21.20
C ASP A 97 -24.79 -0.21 -20.98
N TYR A 98 -23.85 0.27 -20.15
CA TYR A 98 -22.61 -0.46 -19.84
C TYR A 98 -22.85 -1.80 -19.10
N PHE A 99 -23.97 -1.94 -18.39
CA PHE A 99 -24.38 -3.17 -17.71
C PHE A 99 -25.51 -3.92 -18.43
N ASN A 100 -25.83 -3.55 -19.68
CA ASN A 100 -26.96 -4.08 -20.44
C ASN A 100 -28.29 -4.03 -19.66
N ALA A 101 -28.51 -2.96 -18.90
CA ALA A 101 -29.69 -2.77 -18.07
C ALA A 101 -30.70 -1.83 -18.74
N SER A 102 -31.99 -2.15 -18.65
CA SER A 102 -33.04 -1.25 -19.13
C SER A 102 -33.47 -0.26 -18.05
N SER A 103 -33.61 1.02 -18.40
CA SER A 103 -34.17 2.05 -17.51
C SER A 103 -35.61 1.76 -17.03
N ARG A 104 -36.34 0.87 -17.73
CA ARG A 104 -37.66 0.39 -17.29
C ARG A 104 -37.57 -0.53 -16.09
N GLU A 105 -36.48 -1.30 -15.98
CA GLU A 105 -36.28 -2.29 -14.91
C GLU A 105 -35.33 -1.80 -13.82
N TYR A 106 -34.39 -0.91 -14.14
CA TYR A 106 -33.31 -0.47 -13.27
C TYR A 106 -33.17 1.05 -13.22
N SER A 107 -32.74 1.55 -12.07
CA SER A 107 -32.36 2.94 -11.81
C SER A 107 -30.93 3.03 -11.33
N VAL A 108 -30.30 4.19 -11.53
CA VAL A 108 -28.92 4.47 -11.11
C VAL A 108 -28.91 5.57 -10.07
N ILE A 109 -28.38 5.24 -8.89
CA ILE A 109 -28.16 6.17 -7.78
C ILE A 109 -26.66 6.45 -7.71
N PHE A 110 -26.25 7.71 -7.90
CA PHE A 110 -24.85 8.09 -7.73
C PHE A 110 -24.48 8.20 -6.25
N THR A 111 -23.31 7.68 -5.90
CA THR A 111 -22.81 7.63 -4.52
C THR A 111 -21.35 8.05 -4.47
N SER A 112 -20.81 8.29 -3.27
CA SER A 112 -19.39 8.65 -3.08
C SER A 112 -18.42 7.46 -3.23
N GLY A 113 -18.77 6.47 -4.06
CA GLY A 113 -18.01 5.23 -4.31
C GLY A 113 -18.81 3.96 -3.97
N ALA A 114 -18.29 2.78 -4.36
CA ALA A 114 -18.96 1.50 -4.10
C ALA A 114 -19.22 1.25 -2.60
N THR A 115 -18.32 1.69 -1.72
CA THR A 115 -18.50 1.58 -0.26
C THR A 115 -19.74 2.35 0.21
N ALA A 116 -20.01 3.53 -0.34
CA ALA A 116 -21.21 4.29 0.00
C ALA A 116 -22.48 3.63 -0.55
N ALA A 117 -22.42 3.05 -1.75
CA ALA A 117 -23.52 2.24 -2.30
C ALA A 117 -23.82 1.00 -1.44
N LEU A 118 -22.79 0.26 -1.00
CA LEU A 118 -22.94 -0.88 -0.09
C LEU A 118 -23.54 -0.46 1.25
N LYS A 119 -23.06 0.65 1.82
CA LYS A 119 -23.60 1.23 3.05
C LYS A 119 -25.08 1.59 2.89
N LEU A 120 -25.45 2.25 1.78
CA LEU A 120 -26.82 2.63 1.46
C LEU A 120 -27.77 1.42 1.42
N VAL A 121 -27.34 0.33 0.78
CA VAL A 121 -28.11 -0.93 0.79
C VAL A 121 -28.23 -1.43 2.22
N GLY A 122 -27.13 -1.58 2.95
CA GLY A 122 -27.14 -2.11 4.30
C GLY A 122 -27.99 -1.31 5.29
N GLU A 123 -27.94 0.02 5.24
CA GLU A 123 -28.67 0.89 6.16
C GLU A 123 -30.17 0.99 5.82
N SER A 124 -30.53 0.84 4.53
CA SER A 124 -31.92 0.98 4.08
C SER A 124 -32.63 -0.36 3.88
N PHE A 125 -31.94 -1.50 3.93
CA PHE A 125 -32.57 -2.80 3.73
C PHE A 125 -33.56 -3.12 4.87
N PRO A 126 -34.73 -3.72 4.58
CA PRO A 126 -35.78 -3.98 5.57
C PRO A 126 -35.45 -5.20 6.45
N TRP A 127 -34.37 -5.11 7.23
CA TRP A 127 -33.94 -6.16 8.15
C TRP A 127 -34.99 -6.45 9.21
N SER A 128 -35.11 -7.73 9.56
CA SER A 128 -35.92 -8.23 10.68
C SER A 128 -35.14 -9.32 11.43
N SER A 129 -35.62 -9.71 12.61
CA SER A 129 -35.05 -10.82 13.40
C SER A 129 -35.12 -12.19 12.68
N GLN A 130 -35.94 -12.29 11.64
CA GLN A 130 -36.09 -13.47 10.78
C GLN A 130 -35.24 -13.39 9.49
N SER A 131 -34.66 -12.22 9.19
CA SER A 131 -33.81 -12.02 8.02
C SER A 131 -32.45 -12.69 8.16
N CYS A 132 -31.81 -12.97 7.02
CA CYS A 132 -30.44 -13.43 6.93
C CYS A 132 -29.64 -12.59 5.93
N PHE A 133 -28.44 -12.16 6.35
CA PHE A 133 -27.43 -11.58 5.48
C PHE A 133 -26.34 -12.63 5.18
N MET A 134 -26.32 -13.12 3.95
CA MET A 134 -25.32 -14.08 3.48
C MET A 134 -24.28 -13.39 2.60
N TYR A 135 -23.01 -13.74 2.73
CA TYR A 135 -21.95 -13.16 1.90
C TYR A 135 -20.82 -14.16 1.63
N SER A 136 -20.22 -14.11 0.45
CA SER A 136 -19.05 -14.93 0.15
C SER A 136 -17.80 -14.47 0.91
N MET A 137 -16.89 -15.40 1.22
CA MET A 137 -15.60 -15.14 1.89
C MET A 137 -14.70 -14.15 1.11
N GLU A 138 -14.89 -14.06 -0.20
CA GLU A 138 -14.10 -13.23 -1.12
C GLU A 138 -14.60 -11.79 -1.26
N ASN A 139 -15.60 -11.39 -0.49
CA ASN A 139 -16.11 -10.03 -0.55
C ASN A 139 -15.14 -8.98 0.01
N HIS A 140 -15.23 -7.77 -0.54
CA HIS A 140 -14.55 -6.62 0.02
C HIS A 140 -15.03 -6.30 1.45
N ASN A 141 -14.15 -5.77 2.29
CA ASN A 141 -14.44 -5.44 3.69
C ASN A 141 -15.68 -4.55 3.87
N SER A 142 -15.99 -3.69 2.89
CA SER A 142 -17.21 -2.86 2.91
C SER A 142 -18.51 -3.66 2.85
N VAL A 143 -18.52 -4.84 2.24
CA VAL A 143 -19.68 -5.75 2.25
C VAL A 143 -19.86 -6.33 3.66
N LEU A 144 -18.77 -6.63 4.36
CA LEU A 144 -18.82 -7.03 5.76
C LEU A 144 -19.39 -5.92 6.65
N GLY A 145 -19.32 -4.65 6.23
CA GLY A 145 -19.98 -3.54 6.92
C GLY A 145 -21.52 -3.66 6.93
N ILE A 146 -22.13 -4.29 5.92
CA ILE A 146 -23.58 -4.54 5.87
C ILE A 146 -24.02 -5.46 7.03
N ARG A 147 -23.14 -6.40 7.42
CA ARG A 147 -23.36 -7.30 8.56
C ARG A 147 -23.73 -6.55 9.83
N GLU A 148 -23.14 -5.38 10.05
CA GLU A 148 -23.38 -4.60 11.27
C GLU A 148 -24.83 -4.10 11.33
N TYR A 149 -25.40 -3.64 10.22
CA TYR A 149 -26.81 -3.25 10.14
C TYR A 149 -27.75 -4.45 10.33
N ALA A 150 -27.45 -5.57 9.67
CA ALA A 150 -28.22 -6.80 9.82
C ALA A 150 -28.25 -7.28 11.28
N LEU A 151 -27.08 -7.44 11.90
CA LEU A 151 -26.96 -7.93 13.28
C LEU A 151 -27.60 -6.98 14.30
N ASN A 152 -27.55 -5.66 14.09
CA ASN A 152 -28.18 -4.68 14.98
C ASN A 152 -29.71 -4.76 14.96
N GLN A 153 -30.29 -5.21 13.86
CA GLN A 153 -31.72 -5.43 13.70
C GLN A 153 -32.15 -6.86 14.08
N GLY A 154 -31.25 -7.65 14.69
CA GLY A 154 -31.50 -9.03 15.12
C GLY A 154 -31.43 -10.08 14.01
N ALA A 155 -31.10 -9.70 12.78
CA ALA A 155 -30.95 -10.63 11.67
C ALA A 155 -29.72 -11.53 11.84
N ALA A 156 -29.74 -12.71 11.24
CA ALA A 156 -28.58 -13.59 11.19
C ALA A 156 -27.59 -13.12 10.12
N ALA A 157 -26.29 -13.43 10.31
CA ALA A 157 -25.27 -13.22 9.29
C ALA A 157 -24.44 -14.48 9.05
N LEU A 158 -24.17 -14.80 7.78
CA LEU A 158 -23.56 -16.05 7.38
C LEU A 158 -22.52 -15.85 6.27
N ALA A 159 -21.29 -16.29 6.51
CA ALA A 159 -20.28 -16.36 5.46
C ALA A 159 -20.38 -17.70 4.69
N VAL A 160 -20.08 -17.69 3.39
CA VAL A 160 -20.08 -18.89 2.55
C VAL A 160 -18.86 -18.99 1.64
N ASP A 161 -18.42 -20.21 1.37
CA ASP A 161 -17.54 -20.52 0.24
C ASP A 161 -18.37 -20.96 -0.95
N VAL A 162 -18.03 -20.43 -2.13
CA VAL A 162 -18.66 -20.78 -3.41
C VAL A 162 -17.70 -21.67 -4.18
N GLU A 163 -18.08 -22.92 -4.44
CA GLU A 163 -17.34 -23.83 -5.31
C GLU A 163 -18.11 -24.10 -6.60
N GLN A 164 -17.38 -24.16 -7.72
CA GLN A 164 -17.92 -24.54 -9.02
C GLN A 164 -17.28 -25.86 -9.44
N THR A 165 -18.09 -26.90 -9.66
CA THR A 165 -17.63 -28.17 -10.20
C THR A 165 -17.87 -28.21 -11.71
N ALA A 166 -16.80 -28.38 -12.48
CA ALA A 166 -16.91 -28.67 -13.91
C ALA A 166 -17.29 -30.15 -14.09
N ASP A 167 -18.56 -30.44 -14.40
CA ASP A 167 -18.97 -31.79 -14.78
C ASP A 167 -18.46 -32.09 -16.19
N TYR A 168 -17.31 -32.77 -16.27
CA TYR A 168 -16.85 -33.40 -17.50
C TYR A 168 -17.70 -34.63 -17.80
N ARG A 169 -18.87 -34.47 -18.43
CA ARG A 169 -19.50 -35.54 -19.24
C ARG A 169 -20.57 -35.02 -20.20
N ASN A 170 -20.29 -35.27 -21.49
CA ASN A 170 -21.17 -35.36 -22.65
C ASN A 170 -21.84 -34.08 -23.20
N SER A 171 -21.29 -33.65 -24.34
CA SER A 171 -21.92 -33.04 -25.52
C SER A 171 -23.46 -32.95 -25.52
N ARG A 172 -24.04 -32.04 -24.73
CA ARG A 172 -25.29 -31.27 -24.93
C ARG A 172 -25.66 -30.60 -23.60
N GLY A 173 -25.22 -29.34 -23.42
CA GLY A 173 -25.60 -28.46 -22.31
C GLY A 173 -24.65 -28.51 -21.11
N THR A 174 -23.86 -27.45 -20.92
CA THR A 174 -23.01 -27.26 -19.74
C THR A 174 -23.86 -26.74 -18.57
N ASN A 175 -24.36 -27.63 -17.71
CA ASN A 175 -24.83 -27.24 -16.39
C ASN A 175 -23.67 -27.39 -15.40
N SER A 176 -22.95 -26.30 -15.11
CA SER A 176 -21.99 -26.27 -14.01
C SER A 176 -22.75 -26.31 -12.68
N ALA A 177 -22.53 -27.34 -11.85
CA ALA A 177 -23.10 -27.37 -10.52
C ALA A 177 -22.34 -26.40 -9.59
N ILE A 178 -23.05 -25.42 -9.03
CA ILE A 178 -22.55 -24.48 -8.02
C ILE A 178 -22.91 -25.04 -6.64
N ARG A 179 -21.94 -25.10 -5.72
CA ARG A 179 -22.16 -25.54 -4.33
C ARG A 179 -21.76 -24.44 -3.35
N LEU A 180 -22.53 -24.31 -2.28
CA LEU A 180 -22.31 -23.34 -1.21
C LEU A 180 -21.97 -24.07 0.10
N PHE A 181 -20.81 -23.76 0.66
CA PHE A 181 -20.40 -24.26 1.97
C PHE A 181 -20.55 -23.17 3.01
N ARG A 182 -21.34 -23.46 4.05
CA ARG A 182 -21.72 -22.49 5.09
C ARG A 182 -20.72 -22.50 6.23
N HIS A 183 -20.32 -21.30 6.67
CA HIS A 183 -19.58 -21.10 7.91
C HIS A 183 -20.53 -20.96 9.11
N HIS A 184 -19.98 -20.66 10.28
CA HIS A 184 -20.76 -20.47 11.50
C HIS A 184 -21.72 -19.26 11.38
N GLU A 185 -22.96 -19.45 11.82
CA GLU A 185 -23.97 -18.37 11.86
C GLU A 185 -23.67 -17.36 12.98
N LEU A 186 -23.75 -16.07 12.68
CA LEU A 186 -23.56 -15.00 13.64
C LEU A 186 -24.91 -14.36 14.00
N ARG A 187 -25.16 -14.19 15.30
CA ARG A 187 -26.29 -13.44 15.86
C ARG A 187 -25.85 -12.65 17.09
N ARG A 188 -26.38 -11.42 17.26
CA ARG A 188 -26.21 -10.63 18.50
C ARG A 188 -27.28 -11.03 19.52
N SER A 189 -26.96 -10.94 20.81
CA SER A 189 -27.91 -11.26 21.88
C SER A 189 -29.06 -10.26 21.91
N ASP A 190 -30.26 -10.80 22.06
CA ASP A 190 -31.57 -10.14 21.89
C ASP A 190 -31.87 -9.18 23.06
N ARG A 191 -31.14 -8.07 23.16
CA ARG A 191 -31.37 -7.05 24.20
C ARG A 191 -32.35 -5.99 23.69
N GLY A 192 -33.65 -6.30 23.78
CA GLY A 192 -34.71 -5.29 23.76
C GLY A 192 -35.42 -5.03 22.43
N LEU A 193 -35.26 -5.88 21.41
CA LEU A 193 -36.08 -5.81 20.20
C LEU A 193 -37.48 -6.37 20.52
N SER A 194 -38.53 -5.59 20.25
CA SER A 194 -39.92 -6.02 20.38
C SER A 194 -40.15 -7.24 19.47
N LYS A 195 -40.51 -8.38 20.06
CA LYS A 195 -40.92 -9.61 19.36
C LYS A 195 -42.32 -9.45 18.74
N GLU A 196 -42.55 -8.37 18.01
CA GLU A 196 -43.68 -8.32 17.10
C GLU A 196 -43.27 -9.07 15.83
N ASP A 197 -43.92 -10.20 15.57
CA ASP A 197 -43.77 -10.89 14.30
C ASP A 197 -44.15 -9.90 13.19
N PRO A 198 -43.25 -9.60 12.24
CA PRO A 198 -43.62 -8.74 11.13
C PRO A 198 -44.75 -9.41 10.38
N THR A 199 -45.91 -8.76 10.28
CA THR A 199 -47.09 -9.20 9.53
C THR A 199 -46.89 -9.18 8.00
N GLY A 200 -45.64 -9.29 7.53
CA GLY A 200 -45.24 -9.13 6.14
C GLY A 200 -44.09 -10.06 5.71
N ASN A 201 -43.69 -9.97 4.44
CA ASN A 201 -42.66 -10.83 3.86
C ASN A 201 -41.28 -10.62 4.51
N VAL A 202 -40.58 -11.73 4.80
CA VAL A 202 -39.19 -11.72 5.27
C VAL A 202 -38.25 -11.59 4.07
N TYR A 203 -37.33 -10.63 4.12
CA TYR A 203 -36.33 -10.41 3.08
C TYR A 203 -34.94 -10.81 3.56
N ASN A 204 -34.21 -11.52 2.70
CA ASN A 204 -32.83 -11.94 2.88
C ASN A 204 -31.95 -11.28 1.83
N LEU A 205 -30.67 -11.09 2.13
CA LEU A 205 -29.72 -10.50 1.19
C LEU A 205 -28.50 -11.40 1.03
N PHE A 206 -28.16 -11.74 -0.20
CA PHE A 206 -26.91 -12.42 -0.55
C PHE A 206 -25.98 -11.47 -1.32
N ALA A 207 -24.75 -11.30 -0.84
CA ALA A 207 -23.74 -10.47 -1.48
C ALA A 207 -22.52 -11.28 -1.94
N PHE A 208 -22.08 -11.08 -3.17
CA PHE A 208 -20.84 -11.67 -3.68
C PHE A 208 -20.16 -10.76 -4.71
N PRO A 209 -18.83 -10.84 -4.88
CA PRO A 209 -18.14 -10.06 -5.88
C PRO A 209 -18.28 -10.73 -7.25
N SER A 210 -18.42 -9.92 -8.31
CA SER A 210 -18.29 -10.41 -9.69
C SER A 210 -16.87 -10.90 -10.00
N GLU A 211 -15.86 -10.25 -9.43
CA GLU A 211 -14.45 -10.64 -9.50
C GLU A 211 -13.79 -10.40 -8.14
N CYS A 212 -13.12 -11.43 -7.61
CA CYS A 212 -12.42 -11.36 -6.33
C CYS A 212 -11.25 -10.36 -6.42
N ASN A 213 -11.30 -9.30 -5.60
CA ASN A 213 -10.24 -8.29 -5.55
C ASN A 213 -8.88 -8.85 -5.04
N PHE A 214 -8.90 -10.03 -4.40
CA PHE A 214 -7.69 -10.73 -3.93
C PHE A 214 -7.13 -11.64 -5.01
N SER A 215 -7.86 -12.66 -5.46
CA SER A 215 -7.33 -13.69 -6.37
C SER A 215 -7.53 -13.40 -7.86
N GLY A 216 -8.44 -12.47 -8.21
CA GLY A 216 -8.88 -12.28 -9.59
C GLY A 216 -9.84 -13.35 -10.10
N THR A 217 -10.26 -14.31 -9.27
CA THR A 217 -11.26 -15.31 -9.68
C THR A 217 -12.59 -14.61 -9.97
N ARG A 218 -13.18 -14.90 -11.14
CA ARG A 218 -14.52 -14.42 -11.50
C ARG A 218 -15.59 -15.39 -11.03
N PHE A 219 -16.67 -14.86 -10.50
CA PHE A 219 -17.79 -15.66 -10.01
C PHE A 219 -18.78 -15.93 -11.15
N ASN A 220 -19.33 -17.15 -11.21
CA ASN A 220 -20.42 -17.43 -12.13
C ASN A 220 -21.66 -16.63 -11.69
N LEU A 221 -22.16 -15.75 -12.56
CA LEU A 221 -23.31 -14.91 -12.28
C LEU A 221 -24.65 -15.69 -12.27
N ASP A 222 -24.67 -16.96 -12.68
CA ASP A 222 -25.79 -17.88 -12.47
C ASP A 222 -26.12 -18.06 -10.98
N LEU A 223 -25.21 -17.70 -10.06
CA LEU A 223 -25.51 -17.58 -8.64
C LEU A 223 -26.74 -16.70 -8.37
N VAL A 224 -26.95 -15.65 -9.18
CA VAL A 224 -28.13 -14.79 -9.06
C VAL A 224 -29.41 -15.62 -9.21
N LYS A 225 -29.46 -16.45 -10.24
CA LYS A 225 -30.62 -17.30 -10.54
C LYS A 225 -30.77 -18.38 -9.47
N LEU A 226 -29.68 -19.07 -9.12
CA LEU A 226 -29.65 -20.11 -8.09
C LEU A 226 -30.24 -19.62 -6.76
N ILE A 227 -29.80 -18.44 -6.30
CA ILE A 227 -30.25 -17.91 -5.00
C ILE A 227 -31.68 -17.38 -5.03
N LYS A 228 -32.15 -16.84 -6.16
CA LYS A 228 -33.50 -16.26 -6.26
C LYS A 228 -34.56 -17.31 -6.55
N GLU A 229 -34.24 -18.34 -7.32
CA GLU A 229 -35.20 -19.34 -7.81
C GLU A 229 -35.08 -20.70 -7.12
N ASP A 230 -33.89 -21.08 -6.63
CA ASP A 230 -33.61 -22.40 -6.06
C ASP A 230 -32.94 -22.35 -4.68
N SER A 231 -33.31 -21.34 -3.89
CA SER A 231 -32.79 -21.13 -2.53
C SER A 231 -33.01 -22.34 -1.62
N HIS A 232 -34.07 -23.11 -1.83
CA HIS A 232 -34.39 -24.28 -1.03
C HIS A 232 -33.33 -25.39 -1.18
N ASN A 233 -32.86 -25.65 -2.40
CA ASN A 233 -31.80 -26.62 -2.65
C ASN A 233 -30.42 -26.04 -2.33
N ALA A 234 -30.18 -24.76 -2.66
CA ALA A 234 -28.91 -24.10 -2.37
C ALA A 234 -28.62 -23.94 -0.86
N LEU A 235 -29.68 -23.91 -0.03
CA LEU A 235 -29.61 -23.68 1.42
C LEU A 235 -30.31 -24.79 2.22
N GLU A 236 -30.26 -26.03 1.73
CA GLU A 236 -30.92 -27.18 2.34
C GLU A 236 -30.64 -27.26 3.87
N GLY A 237 -31.72 -27.40 4.66
CA GLY A 237 -31.66 -27.40 6.13
C GLY A 237 -31.52 -26.03 6.81
N SER A 238 -31.54 -24.91 6.06
CA SER A 238 -31.60 -23.57 6.64
C SER A 238 -33.03 -23.13 6.97
N THR A 239 -33.19 -22.49 8.13
CA THR A 239 -34.45 -21.81 8.55
C THR A 239 -34.84 -20.64 7.64
N TYR A 240 -33.91 -20.12 6.82
CA TYR A 240 -34.12 -18.94 5.96
C TYR A 240 -34.52 -19.28 4.52
N SER A 241 -34.72 -20.56 4.21
CA SER A 241 -35.15 -21.05 2.89
C SER A 241 -36.51 -20.52 2.44
N ARG A 242 -37.35 -20.06 3.38
CA ARG A 242 -38.71 -19.53 3.14
C ARG A 242 -38.78 -18.02 2.90
N GLY A 243 -37.69 -17.27 3.11
CA GLY A 243 -37.65 -15.83 2.91
C GLY A 243 -37.36 -15.42 1.45
N CYS A 244 -37.76 -14.22 1.05
CA CYS A 244 -37.48 -13.67 -0.27
C CYS A 244 -36.01 -13.24 -0.37
N TRP A 245 -35.23 -13.90 -1.23
CA TRP A 245 -33.82 -13.61 -1.42
C TRP A 245 -33.60 -12.49 -2.44
N MET A 246 -32.83 -11.49 -2.03
CA MET A 246 -32.29 -10.43 -2.86
C MET A 246 -30.80 -10.65 -3.08
N VAL A 247 -30.30 -10.27 -4.25
CA VAL A 247 -28.90 -10.49 -4.63
C VAL A 247 -28.19 -9.18 -4.91
N LEU A 248 -27.06 -8.97 -4.25
CA LEU A 248 -26.14 -7.87 -4.46
C LEU A 248 -24.85 -8.37 -5.10
N ILE A 249 -24.49 -7.78 -6.23
CA ILE A 249 -23.19 -8.00 -6.89
C ILE A 249 -22.26 -6.84 -6.57
N ASP A 250 -21.13 -7.13 -5.93
CA ASP A 250 -20.00 -6.20 -5.87
C ASP A 250 -19.26 -6.23 -7.22
N ALA A 251 -19.56 -5.25 -8.06
CA ALA A 251 -18.94 -5.05 -9.37
C ALA A 251 -17.85 -3.98 -9.36
N ALA A 252 -17.40 -3.54 -8.18
CA ALA A 252 -16.38 -2.49 -8.08
C ALA A 252 -15.06 -2.90 -8.77
N LYS A 253 -14.69 -4.17 -8.72
CA LYS A 253 -13.51 -4.70 -9.45
C LYS A 253 -13.87 -5.34 -10.79
N GLY A 254 -14.86 -6.23 -10.83
CA GLY A 254 -15.22 -6.98 -12.05
C GLY A 254 -15.69 -6.07 -13.18
N GLY A 255 -16.40 -4.98 -12.85
CA GLY A 255 -16.89 -4.00 -13.81
C GLY A 255 -15.82 -3.30 -14.65
N ALA A 256 -14.53 -3.40 -14.28
CA ALA A 256 -13.43 -2.84 -15.08
C ALA A 256 -13.00 -3.72 -16.26
N THR A 257 -13.36 -5.00 -16.27
CA THR A 257 -12.94 -5.95 -17.32
C THR A 257 -14.08 -6.83 -17.83
N GLU A 258 -15.06 -7.15 -17.00
CA GLU A 258 -16.23 -7.94 -17.38
C GLU A 258 -17.44 -7.48 -16.54
N PRO A 259 -18.14 -6.42 -16.98
CA PRO A 259 -19.34 -5.95 -16.28
C PRO A 259 -20.45 -7.00 -16.31
N PRO A 260 -21.15 -7.24 -15.19
CA PRO A 260 -22.37 -8.05 -15.16
C PRO A 260 -23.39 -7.63 -16.22
N ASP A 261 -23.89 -8.61 -16.97
CA ASP A 261 -24.96 -8.43 -17.94
C ASP A 261 -26.32 -8.58 -17.25
N LEU A 262 -26.96 -7.45 -16.91
CA LEU A 262 -28.22 -7.41 -16.17
C LEU A 262 -29.44 -7.81 -17.01
N SER A 263 -29.29 -7.90 -18.34
CA SER A 263 -30.32 -8.50 -19.20
C SER A 263 -30.41 -10.01 -18.99
N LYS A 264 -29.30 -10.66 -18.64
CA LYS A 264 -29.18 -12.11 -18.39
C LYS A 264 -29.31 -12.46 -16.91
N HIS A 265 -28.58 -11.76 -16.04
CA HIS A 265 -28.52 -12.04 -14.61
C HIS A 265 -29.18 -10.91 -13.83
N LYS A 266 -30.49 -11.04 -13.57
CA LYS A 266 -31.33 -9.99 -12.95
C LYS A 266 -31.08 -9.83 -11.44
N ALA A 267 -29.89 -9.35 -11.09
CA ALA A 267 -29.52 -8.98 -9.73
C ALA A 267 -30.35 -7.79 -9.25
N ASP A 268 -30.53 -7.67 -7.93
CA ASP A 268 -31.33 -6.60 -7.34
C ASP A 268 -30.52 -5.35 -7.10
N PHE A 269 -29.23 -5.52 -6.77
CA PHE A 269 -28.27 -4.46 -6.51
C PHE A 269 -26.95 -4.76 -7.21
N VAL A 270 -26.38 -3.77 -7.90
CA VAL A 270 -25.01 -3.83 -8.40
C VAL A 270 -24.27 -2.56 -7.98
N VAL A 271 -23.11 -2.71 -7.35
CA VAL A 271 -22.30 -1.58 -6.88
C VAL A 271 -21.03 -1.43 -7.70
N ILE A 272 -20.67 -0.18 -8.03
CA ILE A 272 -19.54 0.12 -8.92
C ILE A 272 -18.71 1.30 -8.43
N SER A 273 -17.47 1.41 -8.92
CA SER A 273 -16.57 2.55 -8.67
C SER A 273 -15.90 2.99 -9.96
N PHE A 274 -16.17 4.21 -10.42
CA PHE A 274 -15.72 4.67 -11.74
C PHE A 274 -14.19 4.78 -11.85
N TYR A 275 -13.52 5.20 -10.78
CA TYR A 275 -12.05 5.29 -10.75
C TYR A 275 -11.34 3.93 -10.88
N LYS A 276 -12.03 2.81 -10.63
CA LYS A 276 -11.48 1.47 -10.88
C LYS A 276 -11.64 1.03 -12.34
N ILE A 277 -12.60 1.61 -13.05
CA ILE A 277 -12.91 1.30 -14.45
C ILE A 277 -12.02 2.13 -15.39
N PHE A 278 -11.93 3.45 -15.18
CA PHE A 278 -11.17 4.37 -16.04
C PHE A 278 -10.43 5.49 -15.30
N GLY A 279 -10.30 5.44 -13.97
CA GLY A 279 -9.32 6.25 -13.21
C GLY A 279 -9.78 7.64 -12.74
N TYR A 280 -10.61 8.36 -13.49
CA TYR A 280 -11.17 9.65 -13.08
C TYR A 280 -12.67 9.73 -13.38
N PRO A 281 -13.52 10.25 -12.49
CA PRO A 281 -13.20 10.90 -11.21
C PRO A 281 -13.04 9.91 -10.05
N THR A 282 -12.23 10.31 -9.06
CA THR A 282 -12.15 9.62 -7.76
C THR A 282 -13.29 10.06 -6.84
N GLY A 283 -13.66 9.22 -5.87
CA GLY A 283 -14.73 9.53 -4.92
C GLY A 283 -16.16 9.48 -5.50
N LEU A 284 -16.34 8.90 -6.69
CA LEU A 284 -17.65 8.68 -7.31
C LEU A 284 -17.86 7.18 -7.62
N GLY A 285 -19.06 6.69 -7.34
CA GLY A 285 -19.54 5.36 -7.69
C GLY A 285 -21.04 5.40 -7.95
N ALA A 286 -21.64 4.22 -8.10
CA ALA A 286 -23.08 4.12 -8.26
C ALA A 286 -23.61 2.82 -7.66
N LEU A 287 -24.89 2.88 -7.28
CA LEU A 287 -25.75 1.75 -7.02
C LEU A 287 -26.72 1.63 -8.20
N ILE A 288 -26.63 0.55 -8.97
CA ILE A 288 -27.65 0.16 -9.94
C ILE A 288 -28.63 -0.73 -9.20
N VAL A 289 -29.89 -0.31 -9.15
CA VAL A 289 -30.94 -0.98 -8.35
C VAL A 289 -32.13 -1.31 -9.22
N ARG A 290 -32.71 -2.48 -9.02
CA ARG A 290 -33.96 -2.85 -9.69
C ARG A 290 -35.11 -2.02 -9.14
N ASN A 291 -35.93 -1.43 -10.01
CA ASN A 291 -36.98 -0.47 -9.65
C ASN A 291 -37.98 -1.03 -8.62
N GLU A 292 -38.34 -2.31 -8.72
CA GLU A 292 -39.21 -2.98 -7.75
C GLU A 292 -38.53 -3.19 -6.39
N THR A 293 -37.26 -3.54 -6.38
CA THR A 293 -36.49 -3.75 -5.14
C THR A 293 -36.19 -2.43 -4.45
N ALA A 294 -35.99 -1.34 -5.20
CA ALA A 294 -35.79 0.00 -4.64
C ALA A 294 -36.93 0.44 -3.70
N LYS A 295 -38.18 0.03 -3.99
CA LYS A 295 -39.35 0.32 -3.16
C LYS A 295 -39.30 -0.35 -1.79
N LEU A 296 -38.49 -1.40 -1.63
CA LEU A 296 -38.31 -2.12 -0.36
C LEU A 296 -37.31 -1.43 0.56
N LEU A 297 -36.41 -0.60 0.01
CA LEU A 297 -35.42 0.12 0.78
C LEU A 297 -36.09 1.24 1.59
N LYS A 298 -35.94 1.20 2.92
CA LYS A 298 -36.52 2.13 3.88
C LYS A 298 -35.46 3.11 4.40
N LYS A 299 -35.23 4.20 3.67
CA LYS A 299 -34.34 5.28 4.12
C LYS A 299 -35.07 6.18 5.12
N THR A 300 -34.55 6.28 6.34
CA THR A 300 -35.12 7.14 7.40
C THR A 300 -34.69 8.59 7.24
N TYR A 301 -33.39 8.81 6.99
CA TYR A 301 -32.80 10.13 6.77
C TYR A 301 -33.36 10.81 5.50
N PHE A 302 -33.49 12.13 5.55
CA PHE A 302 -33.85 12.96 4.39
C PHE A 302 -33.01 14.24 4.37
N SER A 303 -32.83 14.80 3.18
CA SER A 303 -32.09 16.04 2.94
C SER A 303 -32.83 16.89 1.89
N GLY A 304 -32.38 18.13 1.66
CA GLY A 304 -33.07 19.06 0.74
C GLY A 304 -33.23 18.53 -0.70
N GLY A 305 -32.32 17.67 -1.15
CA GLY A 305 -32.41 17.00 -2.45
C GLY A 305 -33.47 15.90 -2.52
N THR A 306 -33.84 15.29 -1.38
CA THR A 306 -34.66 14.08 -1.31
C THR A 306 -36.13 14.33 -0.95
N VAL A 307 -36.46 15.56 -0.52
CA VAL A 307 -37.81 15.95 -0.13
C VAL A 307 -38.42 16.93 -1.12
N ALA A 308 -39.73 16.80 -1.31
CA ALA A 308 -40.55 17.78 -2.01
C ALA A 308 -41.06 18.86 -1.05
N ALA A 309 -41.31 18.49 0.22
CA ALA A 309 -41.67 19.43 1.28
C ALA A 309 -41.35 18.83 2.65
N SER A 310 -40.96 19.68 3.60
CA SER A 310 -40.85 19.35 5.03
C SER A 310 -41.28 20.55 5.85
N VAL A 311 -41.85 20.32 7.03
CA VAL A 311 -42.26 21.38 7.95
C VAL A 311 -41.31 21.37 9.14
N ALA A 312 -40.80 22.53 9.55
CA ALA A 312 -39.73 22.61 10.54
C ALA A 312 -40.19 22.32 11.98
N ASP A 313 -41.45 22.65 12.28
CA ASP A 313 -42.07 22.55 13.61
C ASP A 313 -43.10 21.42 13.72
N SER A 314 -43.17 20.51 12.73
CA SER A 314 -44.00 19.31 12.79
C SER A 314 -43.33 18.11 12.14
N ASP A 315 -43.73 16.90 12.54
CA ASP A 315 -43.26 15.64 11.95
C ASP A 315 -43.96 15.37 10.60
N PHE A 316 -43.76 16.28 9.65
CA PHE A 316 -44.27 16.18 8.29
C PHE A 316 -43.13 16.24 7.28
N VAL A 317 -42.99 15.15 6.51
CA VAL A 317 -42.01 15.03 5.43
C VAL A 317 -42.67 14.38 4.22
N LYS A 318 -42.67 15.08 3.09
CA LYS A 318 -43.06 14.55 1.79
C LYS A 318 -41.82 14.29 0.95
N ARG A 319 -41.47 13.02 0.74
CA ARG A 319 -40.35 12.61 -0.12
C ARG A 319 -40.68 12.78 -1.61
N ARG A 320 -39.64 12.93 -2.43
CA ARG A 320 -39.77 12.87 -3.89
C ARG A 320 -40.09 11.45 -4.37
N ALA A 321 -40.52 11.32 -5.62
CA ALA A 321 -41.04 10.07 -6.17
C ALA A 321 -40.00 9.25 -6.96
N GLY A 322 -38.99 9.90 -7.57
CA GLY A 322 -37.93 9.21 -8.29
C GLY A 322 -37.06 8.36 -7.35
N VAL A 323 -36.61 7.19 -7.82
CA VAL A 323 -35.75 6.30 -7.01
C VAL A 323 -34.45 7.02 -6.67
N GLU A 324 -33.77 7.56 -7.68
CA GLU A 324 -32.54 8.36 -7.53
C GLU A 324 -32.73 9.54 -6.58
N GLU A 325 -33.86 10.25 -6.69
CA GLU A 325 -34.15 11.42 -5.86
C GLU A 325 -34.32 11.06 -4.37
N ILE A 326 -34.79 9.86 -4.04
CA ILE A 326 -34.95 9.43 -2.65
C ILE A 326 -33.59 9.16 -1.99
N PHE A 327 -32.64 8.63 -2.76
CA PHE A 327 -31.39 8.09 -2.21
C PHE A 327 -30.18 9.02 -2.37
N GLU A 328 -30.19 9.96 -3.32
CA GLU A 328 -29.11 10.92 -3.53
C GLU A 328 -29.24 12.13 -2.59
N ASP A 329 -28.42 12.13 -1.53
CA ASP A 329 -28.47 13.21 -0.53
C ASP A 329 -27.84 14.51 -1.02
N GLY A 330 -28.54 15.61 -0.75
CA GLY A 330 -28.10 16.96 -1.06
C GLY A 330 -27.89 17.20 -2.56
N THR A 331 -26.95 18.10 -2.89
CA THR A 331 -26.56 18.34 -4.27
C THR A 331 -25.53 17.30 -4.69
N ILE A 332 -25.87 16.50 -5.69
CA ILE A 332 -24.98 15.49 -6.28
C ILE A 332 -23.72 16.14 -6.89
N SER A 333 -22.65 15.35 -7.02
CA SER A 333 -21.40 15.80 -7.66
C SER A 333 -21.56 15.88 -9.19
N TYR A 334 -22.43 16.76 -9.67
CA TYR A 334 -22.89 16.81 -11.06
C TYR A 334 -21.75 17.02 -12.08
N LEU A 335 -20.70 17.76 -11.75
CA LEU A 335 -19.51 17.92 -12.61
C LEU A 335 -18.71 16.61 -12.73
N SER A 336 -18.53 15.90 -11.61
CA SER A 336 -17.87 14.59 -11.61
C SER A 336 -18.71 13.57 -12.36
N ILE A 337 -20.04 13.60 -12.19
CA ILE A 337 -20.97 12.74 -12.90
C ILE A 337 -20.92 13.02 -14.41
N ALA A 338 -20.96 14.28 -14.84
CA ALA A 338 -20.79 14.63 -16.25
C ALA A 338 -19.45 14.11 -16.82
N SER A 339 -18.40 14.17 -16.01
CA SER A 339 -17.05 13.73 -16.41
C SER A 339 -16.95 12.23 -16.73
N ILE A 340 -17.84 11.39 -16.18
CA ILE A 340 -17.79 9.93 -16.42
C ILE A 340 -18.07 9.57 -17.89
N LEU A 341 -18.85 10.39 -18.60
CA LEU A 341 -19.18 10.18 -20.00
C LEU A 341 -17.92 10.14 -20.88
N HIS A 342 -16.91 10.94 -20.54
CA HIS A 342 -15.61 10.93 -21.22
C HIS A 342 -14.81 9.67 -20.93
N GLY A 343 -14.91 9.11 -19.72
CA GLY A 343 -14.30 7.82 -19.38
C GLY A 343 -14.95 6.67 -20.15
N PHE A 344 -16.28 6.62 -20.19
CA PHE A 344 -17.01 5.60 -20.96
C PHE A 344 -16.74 5.68 -22.46
N ARG A 345 -16.54 6.88 -23.02
CA ARG A 345 -16.17 7.02 -24.44
C ARG A 345 -14.89 6.25 -24.80
N ILE A 346 -13.90 6.24 -23.91
CA ILE A 346 -12.66 5.46 -24.10
C ILE A 346 -12.99 3.97 -24.13
N LEU A 347 -13.77 3.49 -23.15
CA LEU A 347 -14.16 2.08 -23.09
C LEU A 347 -15.00 1.65 -24.29
N ASN A 348 -15.92 2.49 -24.76
CA ASN A 348 -16.73 2.21 -25.94
C ASN A 348 -15.87 2.13 -27.21
N THR A 349 -14.80 2.93 -27.28
CA THR A 349 -13.83 2.90 -28.39
C THR A 349 -12.98 1.62 -28.37
N LEU A 350 -12.53 1.19 -27.19
CA LEU A 350 -11.71 -0.02 -27.04
C LEU A 350 -12.54 -1.31 -27.02
N THR A 351 -13.81 -1.22 -26.59
CA THR A 351 -14.76 -2.30 -26.26
C THR A 351 -14.36 -3.15 -25.05
N MET A 352 -15.35 -3.55 -24.25
CA MET A 352 -15.09 -4.38 -23.06
C MET A 352 -14.55 -5.77 -23.38
N SER A 353 -14.99 -6.37 -24.49
CA SER A 353 -14.48 -7.68 -24.93
C SER A 353 -12.98 -7.62 -25.23
N ALA A 354 -12.51 -6.59 -25.95
CA ALA A 354 -11.09 -6.46 -26.23
C ALA A 354 -10.28 -6.15 -24.97
N ILE A 355 -10.78 -5.28 -24.09
CA ILE A 355 -10.12 -4.99 -22.79
C ILE A 355 -9.97 -6.27 -21.95
N SER A 356 -11.04 -7.09 -21.85
CA SER A 356 -10.96 -8.35 -21.12
C SER A 356 -9.92 -9.28 -21.73
N ARG A 357 -9.95 -9.50 -23.05
CA ARG A 357 -9.01 -10.39 -23.74
C ARG A 357 -7.57 -9.92 -23.56
N HIS A 358 -7.30 -8.64 -23.83
CA HIS A 358 -5.97 -8.05 -23.70
C HIS A 358 -5.38 -8.17 -22.29
N THR A 359 -6.15 -7.79 -21.26
CA THR A 359 -5.66 -7.85 -19.88
C THR A 359 -5.54 -9.29 -19.36
N THR A 360 -6.40 -10.20 -19.82
CA THR A 360 -6.28 -11.64 -19.54
C THR A 360 -5.05 -12.24 -20.20
N SER A 361 -4.66 -11.85 -21.42
CA SER A 361 -3.42 -12.30 -22.06
C SER A 361 -2.19 -11.95 -21.24
N LEU A 362 -2.09 -10.70 -20.77
CA LEU A 362 -0.98 -10.24 -19.92
C LEU A 362 -0.92 -11.01 -18.59
N ALA A 363 -2.07 -11.12 -17.90
CA ALA A 363 -2.14 -11.85 -16.64
C ALA A 363 -1.81 -13.35 -16.83
N THR A 364 -2.25 -13.96 -17.94
CA THR A 364 -1.99 -15.37 -18.25
C THR A 364 -0.51 -15.62 -18.54
N PHE A 365 0.13 -14.74 -19.32
CA PHE A 365 1.57 -14.77 -19.55
C PHE A 365 2.33 -14.75 -18.21
N VAL A 366 2.04 -13.78 -17.34
CA VAL A 366 2.70 -13.67 -16.04
C VAL A 366 2.42 -14.89 -15.15
N ARG A 367 1.18 -15.39 -15.08
CA ARG A 367 0.86 -16.62 -14.31
C ARG A 367 1.67 -17.81 -14.80
N LYS A 368 1.70 -18.05 -16.12
CA LYS A 368 2.47 -19.15 -16.72
C LYS A 368 3.93 -19.03 -16.36
N THR A 369 4.53 -17.86 -16.55
CA THR A 369 5.95 -17.67 -16.27
C THR A 369 6.27 -17.81 -14.79
N LEU A 370 5.52 -17.16 -13.89
CA LEU A 370 5.74 -17.27 -12.43
C LEU A 370 5.53 -18.69 -11.91
N SER A 371 4.53 -19.42 -12.43
CA SER A 371 4.26 -20.81 -12.03
C SER A 371 5.39 -21.77 -12.40
N ALA A 372 6.11 -21.49 -13.50
CA ALA A 372 7.23 -22.29 -13.98
C ALA A 372 8.56 -21.93 -13.30
N MET A 373 8.65 -20.80 -12.58
CA MET A 373 9.89 -20.35 -11.95
C MET A 373 10.32 -21.26 -10.80
N LYS A 374 11.56 -21.75 -10.89
CA LYS A 374 12.21 -22.58 -9.87
C LYS A 374 13.56 -22.00 -9.49
N HIS A 375 13.91 -22.17 -8.23
CA HIS A 375 15.27 -22.01 -7.74
C HIS A 375 16.16 -23.11 -8.29
N GLU A 376 17.48 -22.93 -8.20
CA GLU A 376 18.47 -23.96 -8.57
C GLU A 376 18.22 -25.32 -7.92
N ASN A 377 17.78 -25.35 -6.66
CA ASN A 377 17.45 -26.58 -5.94
C ASN A 377 16.12 -27.24 -6.39
N GLY A 378 15.49 -26.73 -7.46
CA GLY A 378 14.25 -27.23 -8.02
C GLY A 378 12.97 -26.81 -7.29
N THR A 379 13.08 -26.09 -6.16
CA THR A 379 11.90 -25.59 -5.42
C THR A 379 11.23 -24.44 -6.18
N HIS A 380 9.90 -24.37 -6.13
CA HIS A 380 9.15 -23.31 -6.82
C HIS A 380 9.36 -21.96 -6.11
N VAL A 381 9.57 -20.93 -6.91
CA VAL A 381 9.82 -19.56 -6.42
C VAL A 381 8.50 -18.91 -5.99
N CYS A 382 7.42 -19.14 -6.73
CA CYS A 382 6.13 -18.49 -6.53
C CYS A 382 5.06 -19.48 -6.04
N THR A 383 4.25 -19.07 -5.07
CA THR A 383 2.96 -19.68 -4.75
C THR A 383 1.87 -18.74 -5.24
N LEU A 384 1.15 -19.13 -6.30
CA LEU A 384 0.05 -18.36 -6.88
C LEU A 384 -1.26 -18.68 -6.15
N TYR A 385 -2.13 -17.67 -5.98
CA TYR A 385 -3.47 -17.83 -5.41
C TYR A 385 -4.55 -17.60 -6.47
N GLY A 386 -5.63 -18.39 -6.41
CA GLY A 386 -6.72 -18.36 -7.39
C GLY A 386 -7.07 -19.75 -7.90
N ALA A 387 -7.56 -19.83 -9.14
CA ALA A 387 -8.08 -21.06 -9.74
C ALA A 387 -7.06 -22.21 -9.64
N ASN A 388 -7.59 -23.37 -9.23
CA ASN A 388 -6.88 -24.56 -8.76
C ASN A 388 -5.60 -24.87 -9.55
N SER A 389 -4.58 -25.31 -8.82
CA SER A 389 -3.29 -25.86 -9.26
C SER A 389 -3.39 -27.10 -10.17
N SER A 390 -4.54 -27.34 -10.78
CA SER A 390 -4.90 -28.51 -11.58
C SER A 390 -5.13 -28.09 -13.02
N LYS A 391 -4.13 -28.33 -13.88
CA LYS A 391 -4.10 -28.64 -15.33
C LYS A 391 -5.14 -28.10 -16.33
N VAL A 392 -6.17 -27.36 -15.94
CA VAL A 392 -7.14 -26.69 -16.81
C VAL A 392 -6.66 -25.25 -16.96
N LEU A 393 -6.69 -24.76 -18.21
CA LEU A 393 -6.29 -23.41 -18.61
C LEU A 393 -6.97 -22.38 -17.68
N PHE A 394 -6.35 -21.22 -17.48
CA PHE A 394 -6.77 -20.14 -16.56
C PHE A 394 -8.13 -19.47 -16.93
N GLU A 395 -9.07 -20.22 -17.49
CA GLU A 395 -10.45 -19.86 -17.78
C GLU A 395 -11.15 -19.36 -16.52
N GLY A 396 -11.85 -18.22 -16.64
CA GLY A 396 -12.55 -17.59 -15.51
C GLY A 396 -11.69 -16.73 -14.58
N MET A 397 -10.43 -16.43 -14.91
CA MET A 397 -9.61 -15.47 -14.16
C MET A 397 -9.56 -14.10 -14.83
N GLY A 398 -9.66 -13.04 -14.01
CA GLY A 398 -9.49 -11.65 -14.43
C GLY A 398 -8.02 -11.22 -14.58
N PRO A 399 -7.74 -9.91 -14.59
CA PRO A 399 -6.39 -9.37 -14.85
C PRO A 399 -5.46 -9.35 -13.63
N ILE A 400 -5.81 -10.06 -12.55
CA ILE A 400 -5.06 -10.05 -11.28
C ILE A 400 -4.19 -11.30 -11.15
N VAL A 401 -2.93 -11.12 -10.77
CA VAL A 401 -2.01 -12.19 -10.37
C VAL A 401 -1.58 -11.94 -8.93
N SER A 402 -2.04 -12.79 -8.01
CA SER A 402 -1.73 -12.71 -6.58
C SER A 402 -0.86 -13.88 -6.15
N PHE A 403 0.19 -13.60 -5.38
CA PHE A 403 1.21 -14.58 -5.06
C PHE A 403 2.03 -14.22 -3.83
N ASN A 404 2.72 -15.23 -3.28
CA ASN A 404 3.82 -15.06 -2.34
C ASN A 404 5.08 -15.76 -2.88
N LEU A 405 6.25 -15.28 -2.48
CA LEU A 405 7.55 -15.79 -2.95
C LEU A 405 8.24 -16.61 -1.86
N ARG A 406 8.84 -17.73 -2.23
CA ARG A 406 9.62 -18.61 -1.36
C ARG A 406 11.11 -18.45 -1.63
N ARG A 407 11.91 -18.59 -0.57
CA ARG A 407 13.37 -18.70 -0.61
C ARG A 407 13.79 -20.15 -0.93
N PRO A 408 15.05 -20.39 -1.33
CA PRO A 408 15.56 -21.73 -1.56
C PRO A 408 15.45 -22.66 -0.33
N ASP A 409 15.52 -22.10 0.88
CA ASP A 409 15.37 -22.85 2.15
C ASP A 409 13.91 -23.18 2.52
N GLY A 410 12.93 -22.78 1.69
CA GLY A 410 11.51 -22.97 1.91
C GLY A 410 10.83 -21.88 2.75
N SER A 411 11.58 -20.94 3.33
CA SER A 411 11.02 -19.78 4.04
C SER A 411 10.39 -18.76 3.07
N TRP A 412 9.57 -17.84 3.58
CA TRP A 412 8.88 -16.84 2.75
C TRP A 412 9.66 -15.53 2.66
N PHE A 413 9.77 -14.97 1.45
CA PHE A 413 10.05 -13.55 1.29
C PHE A 413 8.84 -12.76 1.80
N GLY A 414 9.09 -11.78 2.66
CA GLY A 414 8.04 -10.91 3.17
C GLY A 414 7.50 -10.02 2.05
N TYR A 415 6.18 -9.78 1.99
CA TYR A 415 5.62 -8.97 0.91
C TYR A 415 6.13 -7.53 0.91
N ARG A 416 6.60 -6.98 2.05
CA ARG A 416 7.24 -5.66 2.10
C ARG A 416 8.62 -5.63 1.49
N GLU A 417 9.38 -6.70 1.65
CA GLU A 417 10.65 -6.87 0.96
C GLU A 417 10.41 -6.79 -0.55
N VAL A 418 9.37 -7.46 -1.05
CA VAL A 418 8.97 -7.41 -2.46
C VAL A 418 8.57 -6.00 -2.89
N GLU A 419 7.71 -5.33 -2.11
CA GLU A 419 7.25 -3.95 -2.40
C GLU A 419 8.41 -2.95 -2.47
N LYS A 420 9.35 -3.01 -1.51
CA LYS A 420 10.52 -2.12 -1.47
C LYS A 420 11.41 -2.31 -2.69
N LEU A 421 11.67 -3.56 -3.06
CA LEU A 421 12.51 -3.89 -4.22
C LEU A 421 11.80 -3.55 -5.53
N ALA A 422 10.49 -3.79 -5.64
CA ALA A 422 9.70 -3.40 -6.80
C ALA A 422 9.74 -1.88 -7.00
N SER A 423 9.56 -1.11 -5.91
CA SER A 423 9.66 0.35 -5.94
C SER A 423 11.04 0.84 -6.42
N LEU A 424 12.12 0.19 -5.98
CA LEU A 424 13.49 0.47 -6.46
C LEU A 424 13.72 0.07 -7.92
N ALA A 425 12.95 -0.87 -8.45
CA ALA A 425 12.97 -1.27 -9.86
C ALA A 425 12.00 -0.45 -10.74
N GLY A 426 11.36 0.60 -10.19
CA GLY A 426 10.37 1.40 -10.94
C GLY A 426 9.02 0.70 -11.13
N ILE A 427 8.74 -0.37 -10.37
CA ILE A 427 7.49 -1.14 -10.41
C ILE A 427 6.59 -0.75 -9.23
N GLN A 428 5.38 -0.29 -9.54
CA GLN A 428 4.35 0.05 -8.56
C GLN A 428 3.34 -1.10 -8.48
N LEU A 429 3.26 -1.75 -7.34
CA LEU A 429 2.33 -2.86 -7.07
C LEU A 429 1.72 -2.71 -5.68
N ARG A 430 0.78 -3.59 -5.33
CA ARG A 430 0.12 -3.56 -4.02
C ARG A 430 0.42 -4.81 -3.21
N THR A 431 0.53 -4.64 -1.89
CA THR A 431 0.76 -5.74 -0.95
C THR A 431 -0.26 -5.76 0.19
N GLY A 432 -0.30 -6.86 0.96
CA GLY A 432 -1.20 -7.07 2.10
C GLY A 432 -2.43 -7.91 1.77
N CYS A 433 -3.57 -7.66 2.45
CA CYS A 433 -4.83 -8.39 2.25
C CYS A 433 -5.82 -7.72 1.27
N PHE A 434 -5.44 -6.61 0.63
CA PHE A 434 -6.24 -5.90 -0.39
C PHE A 434 -7.68 -5.57 0.03
N CYS A 435 -7.88 -5.25 1.31
CA CYS A 435 -9.21 -5.02 1.90
C CYS A 435 -10.19 -6.19 1.74
N ASN A 436 -9.66 -7.42 1.65
CA ASN A 436 -10.43 -8.65 1.47
C ASN A 436 -9.97 -9.71 2.50
N PRO A 437 -10.32 -9.53 3.79
CA PRO A 437 -9.78 -10.33 4.88
C PRO A 437 -10.19 -11.82 4.80
N GLY A 438 -11.40 -12.11 4.34
CA GLY A 438 -11.87 -13.50 4.18
C GLY A 438 -11.10 -14.25 3.09
N ALA A 439 -10.90 -13.64 1.92
CA ALA A 439 -10.04 -14.21 0.88
C ALA A 439 -8.59 -14.37 1.36
N CYS A 440 -8.06 -13.36 2.07
CA CYS A 440 -6.71 -13.40 2.61
C CYS A 440 -6.53 -14.61 3.54
N ALA A 441 -7.44 -14.81 4.49
CA ALA A 441 -7.41 -15.96 5.40
C ALA A 441 -7.56 -17.30 4.67
N LYS A 442 -8.51 -17.38 3.73
CA LYS A 442 -8.78 -18.56 2.91
C LYS A 442 -7.55 -19.01 2.10
N TYR A 443 -6.97 -18.10 1.31
CA TYR A 443 -5.87 -18.44 0.41
C TYR A 443 -4.53 -18.64 1.14
N LEU A 444 -4.31 -17.96 2.27
CA LEU A 444 -3.10 -18.11 3.08
C LEU A 444 -3.17 -19.26 4.09
N GLY A 445 -4.33 -19.92 4.25
CA GLY A 445 -4.52 -20.99 5.23
C GLY A 445 -4.37 -20.51 6.68
N LEU A 446 -4.86 -19.30 6.96
CA LEU A 446 -4.86 -18.72 8.30
C LEU A 446 -6.12 -19.15 9.05
N SER A 447 -5.92 -19.77 10.22
CA SER A 447 -7.02 -20.14 11.12
C SER A 447 -7.57 -18.92 11.88
N HIS A 448 -8.75 -19.05 12.48
CA HIS A 448 -9.30 -18.02 13.36
C HIS A 448 -8.36 -17.70 14.54
N SER A 449 -7.70 -18.72 15.11
CA SER A 449 -6.69 -18.54 16.16
C SER A 449 -5.45 -17.82 15.65
N ASP A 450 -5.00 -18.11 14.41
CA ASP A 450 -3.86 -17.39 13.81
C ASP A 450 -4.19 -15.90 13.68
N LEU A 451 -5.40 -15.56 13.21
CA LEU A 451 -5.83 -14.17 13.06
C LEU A 451 -5.90 -13.44 14.40
N LEU A 452 -6.53 -14.04 15.42
CA LEU A 452 -6.64 -13.44 16.76
C LEU A 452 -5.27 -13.27 17.42
N SER A 453 -4.41 -14.30 17.38
CA SER A 453 -3.03 -14.23 17.85
C SER A 453 -2.26 -13.12 17.15
N ASN A 454 -2.47 -12.94 15.85
CA ASN A 454 -1.79 -11.90 15.10
C ASN A 454 -2.24 -10.50 15.57
N PHE A 455 -3.54 -10.28 15.78
CA PHE A 455 -4.04 -9.01 16.32
C PHE A 455 -3.55 -8.75 17.75
N GLU A 456 -3.53 -9.77 18.61
CA GLU A 456 -3.02 -9.67 19.98
C GLU A 456 -1.51 -9.35 20.03
N ALA A 457 -0.74 -9.82 19.05
CA ALA A 457 0.66 -9.45 18.85
C ALA A 457 0.85 -8.04 18.24
N GLY A 458 -0.24 -7.28 18.04
CA GLY A 458 -0.22 -5.91 17.54
C GLY A 458 -0.19 -5.80 16.01
N HIS A 459 -0.45 -6.89 15.28
CA HIS A 459 -0.36 -6.86 13.83
C HIS A 459 -1.50 -6.11 13.17
N VAL A 460 -1.13 -5.22 12.26
CA VAL A 460 -2.06 -4.50 11.37
C VAL A 460 -1.65 -4.75 9.94
N CYS A 461 -2.59 -4.70 8.99
CA CYS A 461 -2.31 -4.97 7.57
C CYS A 461 -1.21 -4.09 6.93
N TRP A 462 -0.72 -3.08 7.65
CA TRP A 462 0.31 -2.15 7.23
C TRP A 462 1.48 -2.06 8.22
N ASP A 463 1.74 -3.07 9.04
CA ASP A 463 2.95 -3.16 9.88
C ASP A 463 4.11 -3.91 9.18
N ASP A 464 5.33 -3.79 9.70
CA ASP A 464 6.54 -4.41 9.15
C ASP A 464 6.65 -5.94 9.40
N HIS A 465 5.58 -6.59 9.86
CA HIS A 465 5.57 -8.00 10.24
C HIS A 465 4.75 -8.83 9.25
N ASP A 466 5.35 -9.11 8.09
CA ASP A 466 4.72 -9.74 6.95
C ASP A 466 4.78 -11.28 6.94
N VAL A 467 5.57 -11.89 7.83
CA VAL A 467 5.64 -13.34 8.06
C VAL A 467 5.64 -13.64 9.56
N LEU A 468 4.63 -14.35 10.04
CA LEU A 468 4.45 -14.70 11.45
C LEU A 468 4.32 -16.19 11.63
N CYS A 469 5.06 -16.74 12.59
CA CYS A 469 5.09 -18.18 12.85
C CYS A 469 5.33 -19.02 11.57
N GLY A 470 6.11 -18.48 10.62
CA GLY A 470 6.39 -19.12 9.33
C GLY A 470 5.28 -19.03 8.27
N LYS A 471 4.18 -18.33 8.54
CA LYS A 471 3.09 -18.08 7.57
C LYS A 471 3.06 -16.61 7.11
N PRO A 472 2.83 -16.32 5.82
CA PRO A 472 2.57 -14.97 5.36
C PRO A 472 1.28 -14.41 5.97
N THR A 473 1.28 -13.11 6.30
CA THR A 473 0.09 -12.38 6.78
C THR A 473 -0.67 -11.65 5.68
N GLY A 474 -0.15 -11.68 4.46
CA GLY A 474 -0.67 -11.03 3.27
C GLY A 474 0.05 -11.51 2.01
N ALA A 475 -0.35 -10.99 0.86
CA ALA A 475 0.19 -11.38 -0.45
C ALA A 475 0.69 -10.17 -1.25
N VAL A 476 1.34 -10.45 -2.37
CA VAL A 476 1.68 -9.47 -3.42
C VAL A 476 0.66 -9.59 -4.54
N ARG A 477 0.17 -8.46 -5.06
CA ARG A 477 -0.77 -8.40 -6.18
C ARG A 477 -0.25 -7.53 -7.31
N ALA A 478 -0.07 -8.16 -8.47
CA ALA A 478 0.07 -7.49 -9.75
C ALA A 478 -1.27 -7.51 -10.49
N SER A 479 -1.68 -6.40 -11.05
CA SER A 479 -2.95 -6.27 -11.76
C SER A 479 -2.80 -5.39 -12.98
N PHE A 480 -3.32 -5.85 -14.12
CA PHE A 480 -3.17 -5.18 -15.42
C PHE A 480 -4.43 -4.36 -15.76
N GLY A 481 -4.21 -3.21 -16.42
CA GLY A 481 -5.27 -2.32 -16.91
C GLY A 481 -5.32 -2.29 -18.43
N TYR A 482 -6.31 -1.60 -18.99
CA TYR A 482 -6.50 -1.50 -20.44
C TYR A 482 -5.33 -0.82 -21.19
N MET A 483 -4.44 -0.15 -20.47
CA MET A 483 -3.25 0.51 -21.00
C MET A 483 -1.95 -0.22 -20.67
N SER A 484 -2.01 -1.38 -20.00
CA SER A 484 -0.79 -2.16 -19.71
C SER A 484 -0.25 -2.80 -20.97
N THR A 485 1.07 -3.00 -21.02
CA THR A 485 1.76 -3.54 -22.20
C THR A 485 2.44 -4.88 -21.88
N PHE A 486 2.88 -5.58 -22.92
CA PHE A 486 3.77 -6.73 -22.79
C PHE A 486 5.04 -6.35 -22.03
N GLU A 487 5.59 -5.17 -22.31
CA GLU A 487 6.79 -4.63 -21.66
C GLU A 487 6.57 -4.46 -20.15
N ASP A 488 5.40 -3.96 -19.72
CA ASP A 488 5.06 -3.89 -18.30
C ASP A 488 5.07 -5.29 -17.64
N ALA A 489 4.52 -6.31 -18.33
CA ALA A 489 4.51 -7.69 -17.84
C ALA A 489 5.90 -8.36 -17.86
N SER A 490 6.66 -8.16 -18.93
CA SER A 490 8.04 -8.67 -19.10
C SER A 490 8.97 -8.08 -18.05
N ASN A 491 8.97 -6.76 -17.88
CA ASN A 491 9.78 -6.07 -16.88
C ASN A 491 9.48 -6.56 -15.46
N PHE A 492 8.20 -6.78 -15.16
CA PHE A 492 7.81 -7.37 -13.87
C PHE A 492 8.33 -8.80 -13.68
N VAL A 493 8.20 -9.66 -14.69
CA VAL A 493 8.73 -11.02 -14.67
C VAL A 493 10.25 -11.03 -14.52
N ASN A 494 10.96 -10.16 -15.24
CA ASN A 494 12.41 -10.02 -15.18
C ASN A 494 12.88 -9.51 -13.82
N PHE A 495 12.15 -8.57 -13.22
CA PHE A 495 12.37 -8.13 -11.85
C PHE A 495 12.27 -9.30 -10.86
N ILE A 496 11.23 -10.15 -10.97
CA ILE A 496 11.09 -11.33 -10.09
C ILE A 496 12.26 -12.29 -10.28
N LYS A 497 12.63 -12.57 -11.53
CA LYS A 497 13.77 -13.44 -11.86
C LYS A 497 15.07 -12.90 -11.25
N ALA A 498 15.40 -11.63 -11.51
CA ALA A 498 16.65 -11.03 -11.06
C ALA A 498 16.71 -10.88 -9.52
N SER A 499 15.59 -10.56 -8.88
CA SER A 499 15.57 -10.20 -7.46
C SER A 499 15.33 -11.36 -6.52
N PHE A 500 14.69 -12.46 -6.97
CA PHE A 500 14.23 -13.52 -6.05
C PHE A 500 14.59 -14.94 -6.49
N VAL A 501 15.13 -15.16 -7.68
CA VAL A 501 15.54 -16.50 -8.13
C VAL A 501 17.03 -16.71 -7.86
N SER A 502 17.40 -17.76 -7.13
CA SER A 502 18.79 -18.16 -7.02
C SER A 502 19.22 -18.88 -8.31
N LEU A 503 20.06 -18.24 -9.11
CA LEU A 503 20.67 -18.82 -10.31
C LEU A 503 22.01 -19.49 -9.96
N PRO A 504 22.41 -20.55 -10.71
CA PRO A 504 23.74 -21.13 -10.54
C PRO A 504 24.78 -20.03 -10.73
N SER A 505 25.70 -19.93 -9.79
CA SER A 505 26.86 -19.05 -9.95
C SER A 505 27.56 -19.45 -11.24
N ARG A 506 27.45 -18.64 -12.30
CA ARG A 506 28.42 -18.68 -13.40
C ARG A 506 29.73 -18.19 -12.80
N THR A 507 30.44 -19.08 -12.13
CA THR A 507 31.89 -18.97 -12.06
C THR A 507 32.36 -19.08 -13.51
N PRO A 508 32.95 -18.02 -14.10
CA PRO A 508 33.87 -18.26 -15.19
C PRO A 508 34.89 -19.24 -14.63
N GLY A 509 35.14 -20.35 -15.33
CA GLY A 509 36.10 -21.36 -14.89
C GLY A 509 37.45 -20.72 -14.59
N VAL A 510 37.67 -20.37 -13.33
CA VAL A 510 39.00 -20.29 -12.76
C VAL A 510 39.33 -21.74 -12.47
N ASN A 511 40.10 -22.32 -13.40
CA ASN A 511 40.80 -23.57 -13.17
C ASN A 511 41.31 -23.57 -11.74
N THR A 512 40.97 -24.62 -11.00
CA THR A 512 41.56 -24.99 -9.72
C THR A 512 43.04 -25.34 -9.94
N LEU A 513 43.85 -24.36 -10.31
CA LEU A 513 45.26 -24.38 -10.02
C LEU A 513 45.33 -24.23 -8.50
N ARG A 514 45.78 -25.30 -7.84
CA ARG A 514 46.41 -25.20 -6.53
C ARG A 514 47.55 -24.20 -6.65
N GLY A 515 47.23 -22.92 -6.47
CA GLY A 515 48.18 -21.87 -6.21
C GLY A 515 48.71 -22.14 -4.82
N THR A 516 49.86 -22.81 -4.77
CA THR A 516 50.82 -22.65 -3.70
C THR A 516 50.88 -21.17 -3.33
N THR A 517 50.61 -20.88 -2.07
CA THR A 517 50.79 -19.57 -1.45
C THR A 517 52.27 -19.20 -1.58
N ILE A 518 52.65 -18.60 -2.71
CA ILE A 518 53.88 -17.83 -2.79
C ILE A 518 53.50 -16.45 -2.25
N SER A 519 53.80 -16.25 -0.97
CA SER A 519 53.88 -14.94 -0.37
C SER A 519 54.76 -14.05 -1.25
N PRO A 520 54.25 -12.95 -1.84
CA PRO A 520 55.14 -11.85 -2.11
C PRO A 520 55.42 -11.23 -0.74
N ALA A 521 56.66 -11.37 -0.29
CA ALA A 521 57.21 -10.53 0.76
C ALA A 521 57.13 -9.07 0.26
N ILE A 522 55.98 -8.43 0.45
CA ILE A 522 55.89 -6.99 0.56
C ILE A 522 56.11 -6.72 2.03
N GLU A 523 57.38 -6.56 2.38
CA GLU A 523 57.78 -5.95 3.63
C GLU A 523 57.11 -4.57 3.75
N GLY A 524 56.37 -4.37 4.83
CA GLY A 524 56.09 -3.04 5.36
C GLY A 524 54.92 -2.24 4.79
N ILE A 525 53.68 -2.72 4.95
CA ILE A 525 52.54 -1.81 5.19
C ILE A 525 51.82 -2.32 6.43
N GLY A 526 52.02 -1.66 7.57
CA GLY A 526 51.39 -2.03 8.83
C GLY A 526 49.87 -2.08 8.69
N ARG A 527 49.23 -3.14 9.23
CA ARG A 527 47.79 -3.13 9.48
C ARG A 527 47.49 -1.91 10.35
N ALA A 528 46.97 -0.85 9.75
CA ALA A 528 46.51 0.30 10.51
C ALA A 528 45.39 -0.19 11.42
N ASN A 529 45.47 0.11 12.71
CA ASN A 529 44.34 -0.13 13.59
C ASN A 529 43.21 0.85 13.20
N PRO A 530 41.93 0.43 13.23
CA PRO A 530 40.83 1.31 12.91
C PRO A 530 40.82 2.50 13.88
N ARG A 531 40.53 3.69 13.37
CA ARG A 531 40.47 4.95 14.14
C ARG A 531 39.19 5.69 13.86
N LEU A 532 38.75 6.49 14.82
CA LEU A 532 37.61 7.38 14.65
C LEU A 532 37.98 8.54 13.71
N LYS A 533 37.32 8.64 12.57
CA LYS A 533 37.57 9.65 11.54
C LYS A 533 36.74 10.92 11.72
N SER A 534 35.47 10.79 12.10
CA SER A 534 34.61 11.95 12.32
C SER A 534 33.47 11.64 13.29
N ILE A 535 33.04 12.67 14.01
CA ILE A 535 31.87 12.67 14.87
C ILE A 535 30.88 13.67 14.27
N SER A 536 29.61 13.29 14.12
CA SER A 536 28.55 14.15 13.59
C SER A 536 27.34 14.18 14.50
N ILE A 537 26.81 15.39 14.73
CA ILE A 537 25.67 15.65 15.59
C ILE A 537 24.49 16.09 14.74
N TYR A 538 23.30 15.55 15.00
CA TYR A 538 22.06 15.91 14.33
C TYR A 538 21.03 16.41 15.36
N PRO A 539 21.09 17.70 15.76
CA PRO A 539 20.16 18.26 16.73
C PRO A 539 18.69 18.06 16.36
N ILE A 540 18.33 18.45 15.14
CA ILE A 540 16.95 18.35 14.62
C ILE A 540 16.84 17.11 13.73
N LYS A 541 15.89 16.23 14.07
CA LYS A 541 15.59 15.02 13.30
C LYS A 541 15.30 15.38 11.84
N SER A 542 15.95 14.68 10.91
CA SER A 542 15.83 14.84 9.46
C SER A 542 16.48 16.08 8.83
N CYS A 543 17.04 17.01 9.61
CA CYS A 543 17.82 18.16 9.11
C CYS A 543 19.31 17.81 8.93
N LEU A 544 20.13 18.67 8.33
CA LEU A 544 21.58 18.43 8.26
C LEU A 544 22.22 18.56 9.65
N GLY A 545 23.19 17.69 9.90
CA GLY A 545 24.05 17.76 11.09
C GLY A 545 25.34 18.52 10.80
N PHE A 546 26.17 18.65 11.82
CA PHE A 546 27.50 19.25 11.75
C PHE A 546 28.54 18.29 12.33
N SER A 547 29.78 18.39 11.85
CA SER A 547 30.89 17.55 12.30
C SER A 547 31.75 18.28 13.32
N VAL A 548 32.31 17.53 14.27
CA VAL A 548 33.09 18.05 15.40
C VAL A 548 34.36 17.25 15.62
N SER A 549 35.39 17.89 16.16
CA SER A 549 36.65 17.24 16.55
C SER A 549 36.51 16.47 17.87
N SER A 550 35.63 16.93 18.75
CA SER A 550 35.32 16.29 20.02
C SER A 550 33.92 16.67 20.51
N TRP A 551 33.23 15.78 21.20
CA TRP A 551 31.89 16.04 21.74
C TRP A 551 31.63 15.30 23.07
N PRO A 552 30.91 15.92 24.02
CA PRO A 552 30.57 15.26 25.28
C PRO A 552 29.41 14.26 25.13
N LEU A 553 29.45 13.22 25.96
CA LEU A 553 28.33 12.33 26.19
C LEU A 553 27.50 12.79 27.40
N THR A 554 26.18 12.59 27.31
CA THR A 554 25.24 12.76 28.41
C THR A 554 25.42 11.66 29.46
N THR A 555 24.83 11.84 30.64
CA THR A 555 24.77 10.80 31.70
C THR A 555 24.13 9.50 31.26
N THR A 556 23.36 9.52 30.17
CA THR A 556 22.73 8.32 29.56
C THR A 556 23.53 7.74 28.39
N GLY A 557 24.78 8.17 28.20
CA GLY A 557 25.68 7.67 27.17
C GLY A 557 25.36 8.11 25.74
N ARG A 558 24.56 9.17 25.55
CA ARG A 558 24.22 9.75 24.21
C ARG A 558 25.05 10.99 23.91
N LEU A 559 25.28 11.31 22.64
CA LEU A 559 25.86 12.62 22.26
C LEU A 559 24.95 13.74 22.76
N LEU A 560 25.53 14.72 23.45
CA LEU A 560 24.79 15.86 23.99
C LEU A 560 24.04 16.59 22.87
N HIS A 561 22.73 16.81 23.07
CA HIS A 561 21.84 17.47 22.11
C HIS A 561 21.63 16.78 20.75
N ASP A 562 22.01 15.50 20.58
CA ASP A 562 21.66 14.73 19.37
C ASP A 562 20.17 14.32 19.39
N ARG A 563 19.44 14.66 18.33
CA ARG A 563 18.02 14.33 18.09
C ARG A 563 17.06 14.74 19.22
N GLU A 564 17.32 15.88 19.87
CA GLU A 564 16.38 16.45 20.86
C GLU A 564 15.17 17.12 20.19
N TRP A 565 15.26 17.53 18.92
CA TRP A 565 14.20 18.25 18.23
C TRP A 565 13.62 17.49 17.04
N LEU A 566 12.36 17.75 16.71
CA LEU A 566 11.69 17.30 15.47
C LEU A 566 10.65 18.32 15.00
N LEU A 567 10.17 18.16 13.76
CA LEU A 567 9.10 18.98 13.21
C LEU A 567 7.80 18.18 13.09
N ARG A 568 6.67 18.84 13.39
CA ARG A 568 5.31 18.30 13.25
C ARG A 568 4.50 19.19 12.29
N SER A 569 3.71 18.57 11.43
CA SER A 569 2.76 19.29 10.55
C SER A 569 1.49 19.70 11.29
N THR A 570 0.68 20.57 10.68
CA THR A 570 -0.64 20.96 11.21
C THR A 570 -1.64 19.80 11.32
N SER A 571 -1.45 18.70 10.59
CA SER A 571 -2.28 17.48 10.72
C SER A 571 -1.85 16.58 11.89
N GLY A 572 -0.81 16.95 12.64
CA GLY A 572 -0.24 16.14 13.71
C GLY A 572 0.83 15.13 13.25
N GLU A 573 1.10 15.03 11.95
CA GLU A 573 2.07 14.10 11.40
C GLU A 573 3.51 14.59 11.60
N ILE A 574 4.42 13.71 12.04
CA ILE A 574 5.86 14.01 12.16
C ILE A 574 6.50 14.12 10.77
N LEU A 575 7.16 15.24 10.54
CA LEU A 575 7.88 15.53 9.31
C LEU A 575 9.22 14.79 9.30
N THR A 576 9.52 14.17 8.16
CA THR A 576 10.76 13.43 7.95
C THR A 576 11.33 13.78 6.59
N GLN A 577 12.63 13.59 6.40
CA GLN A 577 13.31 13.87 5.13
C GLN A 577 12.71 13.07 3.96
N LYS A 578 12.10 11.90 4.23
CA LYS A 578 11.37 11.11 3.22
C LYS A 578 10.13 11.83 2.70
N LYS A 579 9.36 12.46 3.60
CA LYS A 579 8.11 13.16 3.27
C LYS A 579 8.37 14.58 2.79
N VAL A 580 9.36 15.23 3.39
CA VAL A 580 9.75 16.60 3.08
C VAL A 580 11.26 16.67 2.85
N PRO A 581 11.72 16.36 1.63
CA PRO A 581 13.14 16.36 1.31
C PRO A 581 13.84 17.70 1.55
N ASP A 582 13.13 18.82 1.46
CA ASP A 582 13.66 20.18 1.68
C ASP A 582 14.26 20.39 3.08
N MET A 583 13.90 19.55 4.07
CA MET A 583 14.53 19.57 5.41
C MET A 583 16.06 19.37 5.34
N CYS A 584 16.57 18.78 4.26
CA CYS A 584 18.00 18.68 4.00
C CYS A 584 18.71 20.02 3.79
N HIS A 585 18.00 21.11 3.53
CA HIS A 585 18.59 22.42 3.32
C HIS A 585 18.77 23.17 4.64
N ILE A 586 18.18 22.65 5.71
CA ILE A 586 18.28 23.21 7.05
C ILE A 586 19.57 22.72 7.68
N THR A 587 20.50 23.64 7.87
CA THR A 587 21.77 23.41 8.58
C THR A 587 21.60 23.74 10.06
N THR A 588 22.31 22.99 10.90
CA THR A 588 22.27 23.16 12.35
C THR A 588 23.68 23.23 12.91
N LEU A 589 23.89 24.05 13.93
CA LEU A 589 25.14 24.15 14.67
C LEU A 589 24.84 24.43 16.14
N ILE A 590 25.43 23.67 17.05
CA ILE A 590 25.32 23.95 18.50
C ILE A 590 26.63 24.53 18.98
N ASP A 591 26.55 25.69 19.61
CA ASP A 591 27.64 26.28 20.37
C ASP A 591 27.40 25.99 21.87
N LEU A 592 28.27 25.17 22.46
CA LEU A 592 28.17 24.75 23.86
C LEU A 592 28.56 25.87 24.84
N ASP A 593 29.45 26.77 24.43
CA ASP A 593 29.94 27.87 25.28
C ASP A 593 28.88 28.97 25.37
N LEU A 594 28.23 29.29 24.25
CA LEU A 594 27.10 30.22 24.21
C LEU A 594 25.79 29.58 24.67
N GLY A 595 25.68 28.26 24.58
CA GLY A 595 24.45 27.53 24.88
C GLY A 595 23.32 27.82 23.88
N ILE A 596 23.65 27.93 22.59
CA ILE A 596 22.73 28.31 21.50
C ILE A 596 22.76 27.27 20.38
N LEU A 597 21.58 26.90 19.88
CA LEU A 597 21.39 26.19 18.61
C LEU A 597 21.14 27.22 17.50
N PHE A 598 22.07 27.30 16.56
CA PHE A 598 21.93 28.06 15.32
C PHE A 598 21.31 27.19 14.24
N VAL A 599 20.32 27.75 13.53
CA VAL A 599 19.63 27.07 12.43
C VAL A 599 19.57 28.00 11.22
N GLU A 600 19.99 27.51 10.06
CA GLU A 600 20.04 28.30 8.82
C GLU A 600 19.41 27.53 7.65
N SER A 601 18.73 28.25 6.77
CA SER A 601 18.12 27.70 5.55
C SER A 601 18.28 28.69 4.40
N PRO A 602 18.60 28.24 3.17
CA PRO A 602 18.64 29.11 1.98
C PRO A 602 17.31 29.83 1.69
N ARG A 603 16.19 29.34 2.26
CA ARG A 603 14.87 29.92 2.09
C ARG A 603 14.56 31.03 3.10
N CYS A 604 15.36 31.15 4.15
CA CYS A 604 15.18 32.14 5.21
C CYS A 604 16.30 33.18 5.13
N LYS A 605 15.94 34.47 5.26
CA LYS A 605 16.92 35.56 5.19
C LYS A 605 17.80 35.63 6.44
N GLU A 606 17.22 35.31 7.59
CA GLU A 606 17.88 35.44 8.89
C GLU A 606 18.17 34.07 9.51
N LYS A 607 19.29 34.00 10.23
CA LYS A 607 19.68 32.83 11.01
C LYS A 607 18.85 32.75 12.28
N LEU A 608 18.23 31.61 12.53
CA LEU A 608 17.46 31.39 13.75
C LEU A 608 18.39 31.00 14.90
N GLN A 609 18.16 31.58 16.08
CA GLN A 609 18.91 31.28 17.30
C GLN A 609 17.95 30.77 18.37
N ILE A 610 18.19 29.56 18.88
CA ILE A 610 17.38 28.94 19.93
C ILE A 610 18.29 28.73 21.15
N LYS A 611 18.01 29.41 22.25
CA LYS A 611 18.80 29.30 23.49
C LYS A 611 18.44 28.02 24.22
N LEU A 612 19.45 27.17 24.47
CA LEU A 612 19.25 25.82 25.00
C LEU A 612 18.69 25.78 26.43
N LYS A 613 18.91 26.83 27.23
CA LYS A 613 18.53 26.92 28.66
C LYS A 613 17.45 27.95 29.00
N SER A 614 17.17 28.94 28.14
CA SER A 614 16.39 30.14 28.51
C SER A 614 15.18 30.46 27.63
N ASP A 615 15.06 29.84 26.46
CA ASP A 615 13.83 29.97 25.67
C ASP A 615 12.83 28.99 26.29
N PHE A 616 12.03 29.49 27.24
CA PHE A 616 11.03 28.69 27.93
C PHE A 616 10.03 28.13 26.90
N PRO A 617 9.76 26.82 26.92
CA PRO A 617 8.66 26.25 26.15
C PRO A 617 7.36 26.99 26.48
N VAL A 618 6.59 27.35 25.45
CA VAL A 618 5.28 28.04 25.62
C VAL A 618 4.27 27.11 26.28
N GLY A 619 4.46 25.80 26.09
CA GLY A 619 3.64 24.77 26.68
C GLY A 619 4.27 23.40 26.52
N LYS A 620 3.59 22.41 27.09
CA LYS A 620 3.89 21.00 26.92
C LYS A 620 2.79 20.35 26.09
N ASP A 621 3.17 19.39 25.26
CA ASP A 621 2.27 18.61 24.42
C ASP A 621 2.67 17.12 24.48
N GLU A 622 1.82 16.22 24.00
CA GLU A 622 2.11 14.80 23.91
C GLU A 622 2.19 14.35 22.44
N VAL A 623 3.23 13.60 22.11
CA VAL A 623 3.40 13.02 20.77
C VAL A 623 3.63 11.52 20.85
N ASN A 624 2.90 10.78 20.01
CA ASN A 624 3.05 9.35 19.84
C ASN A 624 4.04 9.06 18.71
N ILE A 625 5.18 8.46 19.03
CA ILE A 625 6.13 7.92 18.05
C ILE A 625 6.24 6.43 18.32
N HIS A 626 5.57 5.65 17.46
CA HIS A 626 5.34 4.20 17.59
C HIS A 626 6.44 3.41 18.34
N PRO A 627 6.13 2.67 19.42
CA PRO A 627 4.88 2.59 20.20
C PRO A 627 4.88 3.51 21.45
N GLN A 628 5.76 4.52 21.49
CA GLN A 628 6.11 5.25 22.70
C GLN A 628 5.49 6.65 22.72
N ARG A 629 5.01 7.07 23.90
CA ARG A 629 4.52 8.43 24.15
C ARG A 629 5.65 9.30 24.66
N TYR A 630 5.75 10.51 24.12
CA TYR A 630 6.74 11.50 24.53
C TYR A 630 6.02 12.77 24.96
N GLU A 631 6.38 13.27 26.14
CA GLU A 631 6.08 14.64 26.53
C GLU A 631 7.08 15.55 25.81
N VAL A 632 6.56 16.56 25.11
CA VAL A 632 7.37 17.44 24.27
C VAL A 632 7.09 18.90 24.61
N GLU A 633 8.14 19.70 24.45
CA GLU A 633 8.14 21.14 24.63
C GLU A 633 7.86 21.82 23.29
N VAL A 634 6.95 22.80 23.30
CA VAL A 634 6.54 23.58 22.13
C VAL A 634 7.15 24.98 22.21
N TYR A 635 7.58 25.51 21.06
CA TYR A 635 8.19 26.84 20.94
C TYR A 635 7.18 27.92 20.53
N HIS A 636 7.62 29.18 20.52
CA HIS A 636 6.81 30.33 20.11
C HIS A 636 6.56 30.36 18.60
N ASP A 637 5.47 31.04 18.20
CA ASP A 637 5.02 31.16 16.80
C ASP A 637 6.10 31.68 15.84
N GLU A 638 7.05 32.49 16.30
CA GLU A 638 8.17 32.99 15.48
C GLU A 638 9.11 31.87 15.01
N ILE A 639 9.41 30.92 15.91
CA ILE A 639 10.25 29.75 15.59
C ILE A 639 9.52 28.85 14.59
N ASP A 640 8.24 28.60 14.83
CA ASP A 640 7.39 27.80 13.95
C ASP A 640 7.22 28.43 12.57
N SER A 641 7.09 29.77 12.50
CA SER A 641 7.05 30.50 11.23
C SER A 641 8.36 30.33 10.47
N TRP A 642 9.51 30.45 11.14
CA TRP A 642 10.82 30.27 10.50
C TRP A 642 10.97 28.87 9.90
N PHE A 643 10.58 27.82 10.64
CA PHE A 643 10.61 26.45 10.11
C PHE A 643 9.58 26.24 9.00
N SER A 644 8.42 26.87 9.08
CA SER A 644 7.39 26.81 8.05
C SER A 644 7.90 27.38 6.72
N ASP A 645 8.62 28.50 6.78
CA ASP A 645 9.25 29.13 5.61
C ASP A 645 10.43 28.29 5.07
N ALA A 646 11.26 27.77 5.97
CA ALA A 646 12.41 26.93 5.63
C ALA A 646 12.00 25.64 4.90
N VAL A 647 10.86 25.06 5.29
CA VAL A 647 10.33 23.81 4.74
C VAL A 647 9.31 24.06 3.62
N GLY A 648 8.74 25.27 3.53
CA GLY A 648 7.72 25.67 2.56
C GLY A 648 6.33 25.12 2.84
N ARG A 649 6.03 24.75 4.09
CA ARG A 649 4.71 24.32 4.54
C ARG A 649 4.56 24.57 6.05
N PRO A 650 3.34 24.83 6.55
CA PRO A 650 3.12 25.03 7.98
C PRO A 650 3.62 23.85 8.84
N CYS A 651 4.45 24.14 9.84
CA CYS A 651 4.97 23.16 10.79
C CYS A 651 5.37 23.79 12.14
N THR A 652 5.50 22.93 13.15
CA THR A 652 5.85 23.29 14.53
C THR A 652 7.08 22.53 14.99
N LEU A 653 8.00 23.23 15.66
CA LEU A 653 9.18 22.64 16.29
C LEU A 653 8.82 22.07 17.67
N LEU A 654 9.24 20.84 17.92
CA LEU A 654 9.05 20.15 19.20
C LEU A 654 10.39 19.71 19.75
N ARG A 655 10.62 19.89 21.05
CA ARG A 655 11.81 19.39 21.77
C ARG A 655 11.43 18.33 22.79
N CYS A 656 12.26 17.31 22.96
CA CYS A 656 12.21 16.38 24.08
C CYS A 656 13.40 16.65 25.01
N SER A 657 13.16 17.41 26.08
CA SER A 657 14.12 17.61 27.17
C SER A 657 14.04 16.42 28.12
N GLY A 658 15.04 15.55 28.08
CA GLY A 658 14.95 14.23 28.70
C GLY A 658 15.00 14.27 30.23
N GLN A 659 13.87 14.02 30.90
CA GLN A 659 13.86 13.33 32.20
C GLN A 659 12.73 12.30 32.45
N GLN A 660 11.59 12.32 31.74
CA GLN A 660 10.49 11.35 31.97
C GLN A 660 9.91 10.77 30.69
N GLY A 661 10.51 9.68 30.20
CA GLY A 661 9.81 8.76 29.29
C GLY A 661 9.15 7.66 30.12
N TYR A 662 7.83 7.62 30.19
CA TYR A 662 7.11 6.51 30.81
C TYR A 662 7.14 5.31 29.88
N ALA A 663 7.76 4.21 30.31
CA ALA A 663 7.53 2.90 29.72
C ALA A 663 6.20 2.35 30.27
N CYS A 664 5.24 2.04 29.38
CA CYS A 664 4.00 1.38 29.79
C CYS A 664 4.30 0.01 30.41
N SER A 665 4.15 -0.08 31.73
CA SER A 665 4.18 -1.33 32.48
C SER A 665 2.87 -2.09 32.31
N ASN A 666 2.70 -2.85 31.22
CA ASN A 666 1.72 -3.92 31.19
C ASN A 666 2.41 -5.24 31.57
N ARG A 667 2.45 -5.51 32.88
CA ARG A 667 2.81 -6.82 33.43
C ARG A 667 1.68 -7.80 33.09
N ASN A 668 1.78 -8.50 31.97
CA ASN A 668 1.29 -9.87 31.86
C ASN A 668 2.18 -10.68 30.92
N ARG A 669 2.65 -11.80 31.45
CA ARG A 669 3.76 -12.62 30.96
C ARG A 669 3.42 -13.33 29.65
N ILE A 670 4.25 -13.14 28.61
CA ILE A 670 4.79 -14.25 27.82
C ILE A 670 6.30 -14.04 27.68
N SER A 671 7.04 -14.93 28.33
CA SER A 671 8.50 -14.99 28.39
C SER A 671 9.05 -15.62 27.11
N ARG A 672 10.16 -15.05 26.62
CA ARG A 672 11.08 -15.50 25.54
C ARG A 672 10.87 -14.89 24.14
N LEU A 673 11.24 -13.62 23.96
CA LEU A 673 12.24 -13.18 22.96
C LEU A 673 12.57 -11.65 22.96
N CYS A 674 12.37 -10.93 24.06
CA CYS A 674 12.80 -9.52 24.16
C CYS A 674 13.38 -9.30 25.56
N LYS A 675 14.71 -9.39 25.68
CA LYS A 675 15.45 -8.79 26.78
C LYS A 675 16.11 -7.52 26.24
N ASP A 676 15.98 -6.43 27.00
CA ASP A 676 16.85 -5.24 26.98
C ASP A 676 16.41 -4.00 26.17
N LEU A 677 15.14 -3.58 26.30
CA LEU A 677 14.65 -2.26 25.87
C LEU A 677 14.40 -1.30 27.08
N GLU A 678 15.32 -1.22 28.03
CA GLU A 678 15.25 -0.32 29.20
C GLU A 678 16.03 1.01 29.04
N THR A 679 16.47 1.38 27.83
CA THR A 679 17.19 2.66 27.63
C THR A 679 16.30 3.79 27.14
N LYS A 680 16.25 4.90 27.90
CA LYS A 680 15.57 6.16 27.53
C LYS A 680 16.23 6.76 26.27
N MET A 681 15.56 6.73 25.11
CA MET A 681 16.05 7.33 23.86
C MET A 681 15.22 8.56 23.44
N ASN A 682 15.86 9.59 22.86
CA ASN A 682 15.20 10.81 22.39
C ASN A 682 15.04 10.71 20.87
N PHE A 683 13.81 10.51 20.38
CA PHE A 683 13.44 10.51 18.95
C PHE A 683 14.36 9.74 17.98
N VAL A 684 15.13 8.78 18.47
CA VAL A 684 16.04 7.98 17.64
C VAL A 684 15.25 6.84 16.99
N ASN A 685 15.62 6.47 15.75
CA ASN A 685 14.87 5.46 15.00
C ASN A 685 15.14 4.02 15.47
N GLU A 686 16.41 3.66 15.71
CA GLU A 686 16.79 2.26 15.98
C GLU A 686 17.82 2.11 17.13
N ALA A 687 18.81 3.00 17.26
CA ALA A 687 19.81 2.95 18.35
C ALA A 687 20.49 4.31 18.60
N GLN A 688 21.17 4.46 19.74
CA GLN A 688 21.81 5.71 20.17
C GLN A 688 22.82 6.27 19.14
N PHE A 689 23.59 5.40 18.49
CA PHE A 689 24.57 5.80 17.49
C PHE A 689 24.46 4.92 16.25
N LEU A 690 24.78 5.52 15.12
CA LEU A 690 25.08 4.82 13.89
C LEU A 690 26.57 4.97 13.56
N LEU A 691 27.26 3.85 13.36
CA LEU A 691 28.65 3.80 12.91
C LEU A 691 28.73 3.31 11.46
N VAL A 692 29.53 3.99 10.65
CA VAL A 692 29.80 3.63 9.25
C VAL A 692 31.31 3.65 8.99
N SER A 693 31.82 2.66 8.27
CA SER A 693 33.20 2.63 7.78
C SER A 693 33.35 3.41 6.47
N GLU A 694 34.42 4.19 6.36
CA GLU A 694 34.79 4.86 5.11
C GLU A 694 35.14 3.83 4.01
N GLU A 695 35.82 2.74 4.36
CA GLU A 695 36.16 1.69 3.42
C GLU A 695 34.92 0.97 2.87
N SER A 696 33.88 0.78 3.70
CA SER A 696 32.57 0.28 3.25
C SER A 696 31.90 1.20 2.24
N VAL A 697 32.01 2.52 2.41
CA VAL A 697 31.48 3.51 1.45
C VAL A 697 32.33 3.54 0.17
N ASN A 698 33.64 3.36 0.26
CA ASN A 698 34.52 3.29 -0.90
C ASN A 698 34.26 2.05 -1.76
N ASP A 699 34.01 0.88 -1.14
CA ASP A 699 33.58 -0.33 -1.85
C ASP A 699 32.22 -0.12 -2.53
N LEU A 700 31.24 0.48 -1.83
CA LEU A 700 29.96 0.84 -2.44
C LEU A 700 30.14 1.76 -3.66
N ASN A 701 30.97 2.79 -3.56
CA ASN A 701 31.29 3.69 -4.68
C ASN A 701 32.03 2.97 -5.83
N ALA A 702 32.81 1.93 -5.54
CA ALA A 702 33.42 1.11 -6.58
C ALA A 702 32.35 0.31 -7.33
N ARG A 703 31.42 -0.33 -6.61
CA ARG A 703 30.29 -1.07 -7.20
C ARG A 703 29.36 -0.18 -8.03
N LEU A 704 29.02 1.00 -7.51
CA LEU A 704 28.23 2.00 -8.24
C LEU A 704 28.88 2.37 -9.58
N ARG A 705 30.21 2.59 -9.59
CA ARG A 705 30.96 2.89 -10.82
C ARG A 705 30.94 1.73 -11.83
N SER A 706 30.98 0.49 -11.35
CA SER A 706 30.85 -0.70 -12.21
C SER A 706 29.44 -0.86 -12.79
N ASN A 707 28.39 -0.55 -12.03
CA ASN A 707 27.00 -0.67 -12.49
C ASN A 707 26.61 0.39 -13.54
N VAL A 708 27.20 1.60 -13.48
CA VAL A 708 26.96 2.67 -14.49
C VAL A 708 27.44 2.27 -15.90
N GLN A 709 28.43 1.37 -16.03
CA GLN A 709 28.88 0.89 -17.35
C GLN A 709 27.85 -0.01 -18.07
N HIS A 710 26.79 -0.44 -17.39
CA HIS A 710 25.74 -1.30 -17.94
C HIS A 710 24.42 -0.60 -18.26
N HIS A 711 24.23 0.67 -17.86
CA HIS A 711 23.01 1.44 -18.13
C HIS A 711 23.30 2.68 -18.98
N PHE A 712 22.63 2.80 -20.13
CA PHE A 712 22.89 3.78 -21.19
C PHE A 712 22.56 5.25 -20.85
N ASP A 713 22.36 5.64 -19.58
CA ASP A 713 21.89 7.00 -19.24
C ASP A 713 22.26 7.53 -17.82
N GLY A 714 23.37 7.10 -17.21
CA GLY A 714 23.67 7.42 -15.80
C GLY A 714 24.80 8.43 -15.55
N GLU A 715 24.49 9.58 -14.93
CA GLU A 715 25.50 10.42 -14.25
C GLU A 715 26.30 9.60 -13.22
N LEU A 716 27.59 9.93 -13.06
CA LEU A 716 28.45 9.26 -12.09
C LEU A 716 28.02 9.62 -10.64
N ILE A 717 27.33 8.70 -9.97
CA ILE A 717 26.88 8.91 -8.58
C ILE A 717 28.04 8.63 -7.63
N GLN A 718 28.52 9.65 -6.93
CA GLN A 718 29.47 9.52 -5.83
C GLN A 718 28.78 9.71 -4.48
N VAL A 719 28.86 8.71 -3.61
CA VAL A 719 28.25 8.69 -2.28
C VAL A 719 29.29 9.05 -1.22
N SER A 720 28.97 10.03 -0.37
CA SER A 720 29.74 10.32 0.84
C SER A 720 29.16 9.59 2.06
N THR A 721 29.98 9.41 3.10
CA THR A 721 29.56 8.82 4.39
C THR A 721 28.37 9.55 5.01
N SER A 722 28.32 10.88 4.87
CA SER A 722 27.23 11.73 5.36
C SER A 722 25.84 11.35 4.82
N ARG A 723 25.76 10.71 3.64
CA ARG A 723 24.50 10.23 3.03
C ARG A 723 23.78 9.20 3.90
N PHE A 724 24.53 8.44 4.71
CA PHE A 724 23.97 7.47 5.65
C PHE A 724 23.62 8.06 7.00
N ARG A 725 23.91 9.36 7.19
CA ARG A 725 23.74 10.12 8.43
C ARG A 725 24.34 9.43 9.67
N PRO A 726 25.60 8.95 9.63
CA PRO A 726 26.25 8.32 10.77
C PRO A 726 26.52 9.36 11.86
N ASN A 727 26.52 8.91 13.12
CA ASN A 727 27.05 9.68 14.23
C ASN A 727 28.58 9.52 14.31
N LEU A 728 29.09 8.32 13.99
CA LEU A 728 30.52 7.98 14.05
C LEU A 728 30.98 7.43 12.71
N VAL A 729 32.08 7.95 12.17
CA VAL A 729 32.74 7.39 10.97
C VAL A 729 34.11 6.87 11.34
N VAL A 730 34.45 5.68 10.87
CA VAL A 730 35.75 5.03 11.14
C VAL A 730 36.54 4.86 9.85
N CYS A 731 37.87 4.79 9.98
CA CYS A 731 38.79 4.49 8.89
C CYS A 731 39.93 3.59 9.37
N GLY A 732 40.65 2.94 8.45
CA GLY A 732 41.78 2.08 8.74
C GLY A 732 41.39 0.62 8.98
N GLY A 733 40.35 0.12 8.32
CA GLY A 733 39.91 -1.27 8.39
C GLY A 733 39.62 -1.88 7.01
N GLU A 734 39.21 -3.14 6.98
CA GLU A 734 38.65 -3.75 5.76
C GLU A 734 37.21 -3.27 5.56
N ALA A 735 36.75 -3.19 4.30
CA ALA A 735 35.36 -2.85 4.00
C ALA A 735 34.42 -3.88 4.68
N TYR A 736 33.41 -3.38 5.37
CA TYR A 736 32.41 -4.13 6.14
C TYR A 736 32.94 -4.89 7.37
N ALA A 737 34.18 -4.64 7.79
CA ALA A 737 34.71 -5.24 9.02
C ALA A 737 33.84 -4.93 10.25
N GLU A 738 33.14 -3.79 10.24
CA GLU A 738 32.25 -3.36 11.31
C GLU A 738 31.10 -4.34 11.59
N ASP A 739 30.66 -5.13 10.62
CA ASP A 739 29.54 -6.06 10.78
C ASP A 739 29.83 -7.17 11.81
N GLY A 740 31.10 -7.56 11.94
CA GLY A 740 31.55 -8.61 12.85
C GLY A 740 31.82 -8.12 14.28
N TRP A 741 31.71 -6.82 14.55
CA TRP A 741 32.05 -6.25 15.85
C TRP A 741 30.92 -6.48 16.84
N ARG A 742 31.23 -7.10 17.99
CA ARG A 742 30.27 -7.34 19.08
C ARG A 742 30.33 -6.23 20.14
N SER A 743 31.54 -5.89 20.56
CA SER A 743 31.80 -4.69 21.36
C SER A 743 32.96 -3.91 20.75
N LEU A 744 32.96 -2.60 20.93
CA LEU A 744 34.08 -1.75 20.54
C LEU A 744 34.36 -0.72 21.63
N ARG A 745 35.65 -0.41 21.81
CA ARG A 745 36.12 0.66 22.67
C ARG A 745 36.73 1.75 21.82
N ILE A 746 36.23 2.97 21.98
CA ILE A 746 36.75 4.19 21.34
C ILE A 746 37.35 5.03 22.47
N GLY A 747 38.68 5.13 22.50
CA GLY A 747 39.38 5.78 23.62
C GLY A 747 39.09 5.07 24.96
N LYS A 748 38.37 5.77 25.84
CA LYS A 748 37.94 5.26 27.16
C LYS A 748 36.49 4.77 27.21
N THR A 749 35.74 4.95 26.12
CA THR A 749 34.29 4.71 26.08
C THR A 749 33.99 3.38 25.42
N GLU A 750 33.16 2.56 26.06
CA GLU A 750 32.75 1.24 25.55
C GLU A 750 31.36 1.26 24.93
N PHE A 751 31.24 0.56 23.81
CA PHE A 751 30.02 0.42 23.04
C PHE A 751 29.74 -1.05 22.72
N ILE A 752 28.45 -1.38 22.68
CA ILE A 752 27.93 -2.68 22.26
C ILE A 752 27.26 -2.51 20.91
N SER A 753 27.60 -3.39 19.97
CA SER A 753 26.93 -3.46 18.68
C SER A 753 25.57 -4.14 18.82
N LEU A 754 24.54 -3.51 18.29
CA LEU A 754 23.17 -4.03 18.21
C LEU A 754 22.90 -4.70 16.85
N GLY A 755 23.91 -4.77 15.98
CA GLY A 755 23.81 -5.32 14.63
C GLY A 755 23.64 -4.27 13.53
N GLY A 756 23.43 -4.74 12.30
CA GLY A 756 23.39 -3.89 11.11
C GLY A 756 22.16 -2.97 11.04
N CYS A 757 22.38 -1.72 10.65
CA CYS A 757 21.31 -0.72 10.46
C CYS A 757 20.58 -0.95 9.13
N ASN A 758 19.25 -1.09 9.19
CA ASN A 758 18.43 -1.28 7.99
C ASN A 758 18.25 0.06 7.25
N ARG A 759 18.52 0.08 5.95
CA ARG A 759 18.45 1.29 5.14
C ARG A 759 17.14 1.40 4.36
N CYS A 760 16.68 2.65 4.23
CA CYS A 760 15.47 3.01 3.52
C CYS A 760 15.78 4.01 2.39
N GLN A 761 14.79 4.31 1.56
CA GLN A 761 14.90 5.20 0.38
C GLN A 761 15.44 6.61 0.69
N MET A 762 15.52 7.01 1.96
CA MET A 762 16.13 8.28 2.36
C MET A 762 17.56 8.45 1.82
N ILE A 763 18.35 7.38 1.74
CA ILE A 763 19.72 7.46 1.22
C ILE A 763 19.79 7.74 -0.29
N ASN A 764 18.67 7.60 -1.00
CA ASN A 764 18.62 7.86 -2.45
C ASN A 764 18.32 9.31 -2.81
N LEU A 765 18.22 10.20 -1.83
CA LEU A 765 18.07 11.62 -2.08
C LEU A 765 19.46 12.21 -2.33
N SER A 766 19.67 12.78 -3.52
CA SER A 766 20.84 13.60 -3.86
C SER A 766 20.44 15.07 -4.01
N PHE A 767 21.40 15.95 -3.73
CA PHE A 767 21.20 17.40 -3.84
C PHE A 767 22.23 17.95 -4.81
N GLN A 768 21.76 18.48 -5.93
CA GLN A 768 22.55 19.18 -6.92
C GLN A 768 21.77 20.41 -7.39
N GLY A 769 22.46 21.55 -7.50
CA GLY A 769 21.88 22.79 -8.03
C GLY A 769 20.67 23.34 -7.26
N GLY A 770 20.57 23.08 -5.94
CA GLY A 770 19.46 23.55 -5.12
C GLY A 770 18.13 22.79 -5.32
N LYS A 771 18.14 21.67 -6.04
CA LYS A 771 16.99 20.78 -6.20
C LYS A 771 17.27 19.39 -5.65
N VAL A 772 16.23 18.79 -5.08
CA VAL A 772 16.24 17.39 -4.64
C VAL A 772 16.08 16.49 -5.85
N GLN A 773 17.10 15.70 -6.15
CA GLN A 773 17.01 14.60 -7.10
C GLN A 773 16.67 13.31 -6.33
N ARG A 774 15.75 12.54 -6.89
CA ARG A 774 15.39 11.22 -6.37
C ARG A 774 15.96 10.17 -7.31
N SER A 775 16.86 9.34 -6.82
CA SER A 775 17.35 8.16 -7.53
C SER A 775 16.85 6.87 -6.86
N ASN A 776 17.12 5.71 -7.47
CA ASN A 776 17.02 4.42 -6.79
C ASN A 776 18.36 3.99 -6.15
N GLU A 777 19.44 4.65 -6.54
CA GLU A 777 20.78 4.49 -5.97
C GLU A 777 21.02 5.41 -4.76
N PRO A 778 21.82 5.00 -3.77
CA PRO A 778 22.62 3.76 -3.74
C PRO A 778 21.90 2.54 -3.14
N LEU A 779 20.62 2.67 -2.74
CA LEU A 779 19.90 1.58 -2.08
C LEU A 779 19.70 0.36 -3.00
N ALA A 780 19.51 0.58 -4.30
CA ALA A 780 19.41 -0.49 -5.29
C ALA A 780 20.70 -1.32 -5.35
N THR A 781 21.87 -0.69 -5.53
CA THR A 781 23.17 -1.39 -5.47
C THR A 781 23.38 -2.10 -4.13
N LEU A 782 23.04 -1.48 -3.01
CA LEU A 782 23.13 -2.14 -1.70
C LEU A 782 22.22 -3.38 -1.61
N ALA A 783 21.04 -3.36 -2.22
CA ALA A 783 20.11 -4.48 -2.20
C ALA A 783 20.68 -5.74 -2.90
N GLU A 784 21.60 -5.57 -3.85
CA GLU A 784 22.19 -6.68 -4.62
C GLU A 784 23.11 -7.56 -3.77
N TYR A 785 23.89 -6.97 -2.85
CA TYR A 785 24.93 -7.70 -2.10
C TYR A 785 24.82 -7.57 -0.57
N ARG A 786 23.98 -6.67 -0.05
CA ARG A 786 23.79 -6.42 1.40
C ARG A 786 22.39 -6.76 1.91
N ARG A 787 21.57 -7.41 1.08
CA ARG A 787 20.23 -7.84 1.48
C ARG A 787 20.29 -9.17 2.24
N THR A 788 19.82 -9.17 3.48
CA THR A 788 19.69 -10.38 4.30
C THR A 788 18.30 -10.42 4.95
N LYS A 789 17.52 -11.47 4.69
CA LYS A 789 16.17 -11.68 5.25
C LYS A 789 15.27 -10.41 5.16
N GLY A 790 15.28 -9.73 4.02
CA GLY A 790 14.46 -8.53 3.77
C GLY A 790 14.93 -7.21 4.36
N LYS A 791 16.07 -7.19 5.03
CA LYS A 791 16.74 -5.96 5.46
C LYS A 791 17.94 -5.69 4.56
N ILE A 792 18.08 -4.43 4.11
CA ILE A 792 19.25 -3.97 3.37
C ILE A 792 20.14 -3.25 4.39
N THR A 793 21.22 -3.90 4.83
CA THR A 793 22.00 -3.41 5.97
C THR A 793 23.25 -2.66 5.53
N PHE A 794 23.50 -1.50 6.15
CA PHE A 794 24.74 -0.76 5.95
C PHE A 794 25.13 0.01 7.21
N GLY A 795 26.34 -0.22 7.72
CA GLY A 795 26.80 0.27 9.02
C GLY A 795 26.12 -0.46 10.20
N ILE A 796 26.63 -0.21 11.41
CA ILE A 796 26.18 -0.86 12.63
C ILE A 796 25.55 0.13 13.61
N LEU A 797 24.55 -0.35 14.33
CA LEU A 797 23.89 0.36 15.41
C LEU A 797 24.65 0.11 16.71
N LEU A 798 24.94 1.17 17.46
CA LEU A 798 25.65 1.06 18.74
C LEU A 798 24.85 1.60 19.91
N ARG A 799 25.10 1.01 21.07
CA ARG A 799 24.67 1.49 22.39
C ARG A 799 25.88 1.67 23.29
N HIS A 800 25.88 2.71 24.12
CA HIS A 800 26.86 2.90 25.18
C HIS A 800 26.72 1.81 26.26
N ASP A 801 27.85 1.24 26.73
CA ASP A 801 27.85 0.30 27.85
C ASP A 801 28.23 1.00 29.17
N ASP A 802 27.27 1.10 30.09
CA ASP A 802 27.42 1.75 31.40
C ASP A 802 27.95 0.80 32.50
N SER A 803 28.40 -0.40 32.14
CA SER A 803 28.80 -1.46 33.08
C SER A 803 29.93 -1.07 34.06
N THR A 804 30.65 0.03 33.82
CA THR A 804 31.80 0.48 34.63
C THR A 804 31.48 1.53 35.70
N GLY A 805 30.25 2.07 35.76
CA GLY A 805 29.76 2.93 36.86
C GLY A 805 30.53 4.24 37.12
N LYS A 806 31.52 4.60 36.30
CA LYS A 806 32.31 5.84 36.42
C LYS A 806 31.67 6.95 35.59
N HIS A 807 30.67 7.62 36.15
CA HIS A 807 30.11 8.83 35.56
C HIS A 807 30.98 10.06 35.90
N SER A 808 31.87 10.43 34.99
CA SER A 808 32.42 11.79 34.89
C SER A 808 32.89 12.07 33.47
N ASP A 809 32.27 13.04 32.80
CA ASP A 809 32.67 13.72 31.55
C ASP A 809 33.37 12.84 30.49
N ALA A 810 32.65 11.85 29.95
CA ALA A 810 33.13 11.09 28.81
C ALA A 810 33.02 11.93 27.52
N TRP A 811 34.17 12.32 26.96
CA TRP A 811 34.28 12.97 25.66
C TRP A 811 34.78 11.97 24.62
N LEU A 812 34.25 12.04 23.41
CA LEU A 812 34.78 11.34 22.25
C LEU A 812 35.67 12.28 21.46
N HIS A 813 36.82 11.79 20.98
CA HIS A 813 37.77 12.59 20.21
C HIS A 813 38.08 11.93 18.86
N VAL A 814 38.04 12.73 17.79
CA VAL A 814 38.50 12.29 16.46
C VAL A 814 39.98 11.89 16.54
N GLY A 815 40.31 10.75 15.92
CA GLY A 815 41.65 10.15 15.93
C GLY A 815 41.85 9.09 17.01
N GLU A 816 40.88 8.85 17.90
CA GLU A 816 40.99 7.77 18.89
C GLU A 816 41.09 6.39 18.21
N GLU A 817 41.93 5.53 18.78
CA GLU A 817 42.08 4.13 18.35
C GLU A 817 40.83 3.34 18.73
N ILE A 818 40.38 2.49 17.80
CA ILE A 818 39.23 1.62 17.98
C ILE A 818 39.73 0.20 18.24
N ARG A 819 39.32 -0.36 19.38
CA ARG A 819 39.55 -1.77 19.71
C ARG A 819 38.22 -2.48 19.68
N ALA A 820 38.01 -3.29 18.64
CA ALA A 820 36.81 -4.10 18.49
C ALA A 820 37.06 -5.54 18.92
N SER A 821 36.07 -6.15 19.57
CA SER A 821 36.00 -7.60 19.76
C SER A 821 35.15 -8.21 18.64
N LEU A 822 35.65 -9.29 18.04
CA LEU A 822 34.91 -10.04 17.02
C LEU A 822 33.93 -11.01 17.69
N ALA A 823 32.81 -11.25 17.01
CA ALA A 823 31.78 -12.20 17.43
C ALA A 823 32.23 -13.66 17.38
#